data_AF-A0A6P2K855-F1
#
_entry.id   AF-A0A6P2K855-F1
#
_cell.length_a   1.000
_cell.length_b   1.000
_cell.length_c   1.000
_cell.angle_alpha   90.00
_cell.angle_beta   90.00
_cell.angle_gamma   90.00
#
_symmetry.space_group_name_H-M   'P 1'
#
loop_
_entity.id
_entity.type
_entity.pdbx_description
1 polymer ?
#
loop_
_entity_poly.entity_id
_entity_poly.type
_entity_poly.pdbx_seq_one_letter_code
_entity_poly.pdbx_strand_id
1 'polypeptide(L)'
;MVDPDDWEKMRLKIGDLAKQAGLSVRALHHYDAIGLLSPSQRTDGGARLYGRDDLVRLHRIEALKRFGYSLPDIKASLDGQLAGSPLQLLRRQIAELDVQASRAQRLSRHLRYIVDMIAAGDETTATDWLNALELMNMIQKHLDDDELDALLATGPDTIAPTDPSWLELIDEVRIARQQALPADSEAAHALAWRWIRLVVRMTRNDPTLAAKLMTMQLDEPRAPQIVGITAEMLAWIDEAFTHARCALLAKYLDPAQADEVRRRQFAAMKHRAWPALVVELRAHLDAGVDAGAAPVQAVVKRWQQLFLDSFCGDDAALEARVRDAMMREPDLQLGIGLDDALLAYLNRAHIVGHDTTPMNAGPKPSALMVATQRAAHQVLDRPLVLDDPVALTVLGTAEAQALRDNLDKFRQPMTVGMRSTVVVRSRLADDVWADAIERGTRQYVVLGAGLDTSAYRRPDAPGRVFEVDLPATQAWKQARLREAGIAVPPSLQFVPVDFERVGLAEGLARAGFDADAPALFSWLGVTMYLDEAAVVETLRFIAGCAKGSAVLLEYVVPLSSLSPIVRIAVEQMMVRFAERGEPWKSFFEPAELTGRLAALGFSHSNTWTPDELNQRYLANRSDGLHIGASPGRLVLATV
;
A
#
# COMPACT_ATOMS: atom_id res chain seq x y z
N MET A 1 -23.77 54.88 -30.46
CA MET A 1 -24.93 53.99 -30.62
C MET A 1 -25.57 54.34 -31.95
N VAL A 2 -25.52 53.41 -32.90
CA VAL A 2 -26.22 53.51 -34.19
C VAL A 2 -27.52 52.73 -34.04
N ASP A 3 -28.62 53.26 -34.58
CA ASP A 3 -29.99 52.75 -34.48
C ASP A 3 -30.09 51.29 -34.98
N PRO A 4 -30.79 50.36 -34.29
CA PRO A 4 -30.99 48.99 -34.75
C PRO A 4 -31.64 48.86 -36.14
N ASP A 5 -32.41 49.86 -36.59
CA ASP A 5 -33.04 49.91 -37.92
C ASP A 5 -32.07 50.27 -39.07
N ASP A 6 -30.89 50.82 -38.77
CA ASP A 6 -29.89 51.21 -39.80
C ASP A 6 -29.15 49.98 -40.40
N TRP A 7 -29.18 48.83 -39.71
CA TRP A 7 -28.45 47.62 -40.12
C TRP A 7 -29.22 46.77 -41.16
N GLU A 8 -30.52 46.95 -41.34
CA GLU A 8 -31.30 46.25 -42.37
C GLU A 8 -31.04 46.79 -43.80
N LYS A 9 -30.53 48.02 -43.93
CA LYS A 9 -30.23 48.66 -45.23
C LYS A 9 -28.76 48.76 -45.57
N MET A 10 -27.85 48.30 -44.70
CA MET A 10 -26.41 48.48 -44.91
C MET A 10 -25.87 47.48 -45.95
N ARG A 11 -25.51 48.00 -47.13
CA ARG A 11 -24.88 47.25 -48.23
C ARG A 11 -23.45 47.77 -48.43
N LEU A 12 -22.45 46.95 -48.09
CA LEU A 12 -21.04 47.34 -48.21
C LEU A 12 -20.49 47.00 -49.59
N LYS A 13 -19.76 47.95 -50.20
CA LYS A 13 -18.94 47.65 -51.38
C LYS A 13 -17.73 46.82 -50.97
N ILE A 14 -17.17 46.07 -51.92
CA ILE A 14 -16.04 45.17 -51.66
C ILE A 14 -14.82 45.86 -51.00
N GLY A 15 -14.55 47.13 -51.34
CA GLY A 15 -13.46 47.90 -50.76
C GLY A 15 -13.70 48.26 -49.28
N ASP A 16 -14.94 48.61 -48.94
CA ASP A 16 -15.33 48.93 -47.56
C ASP A 16 -15.35 47.67 -46.70
N LEU A 17 -15.84 46.55 -47.26
CA LEU A 17 -15.79 45.24 -46.61
C LEU A 17 -14.35 44.77 -46.35
N ALA A 18 -13.46 44.91 -47.34
CA ALA A 18 -12.04 44.58 -47.21
C ALA A 18 -11.38 45.37 -46.08
N LYS A 19 -11.64 46.69 -46.02
CA LYS A 19 -11.12 47.58 -44.98
C LYS A 19 -11.64 47.21 -43.59
N GLN A 20 -12.93 46.89 -43.47
CA GLN A 20 -13.56 46.55 -42.19
C GLN A 20 -13.15 45.16 -41.68
N ALA A 21 -12.92 44.20 -42.58
CA ALA A 21 -12.49 42.85 -42.23
C ALA A 21 -10.95 42.72 -42.09
N GLY A 22 -10.18 43.75 -42.43
CA GLY A 22 -8.71 43.69 -42.44
C GLY A 22 -8.15 42.76 -43.52
N LEU A 23 -8.87 42.58 -44.63
CA LEU A 23 -8.52 41.69 -45.73
C LEU A 23 -8.17 42.49 -46.99
N SER A 24 -7.42 41.87 -47.90
CA SER A 24 -7.24 42.45 -49.23
C SER A 24 -8.47 42.24 -50.09
N VAL A 25 -8.77 43.19 -50.97
CA VAL A 25 -9.82 43.05 -52.00
C VAL A 25 -9.57 41.78 -52.84
N ARG A 26 -8.31 41.44 -53.12
CA ARG A 26 -7.90 40.21 -53.81
C ARG A 26 -8.32 38.94 -53.06
N ALA A 27 -8.23 38.92 -51.72
CA ALA A 27 -8.67 37.78 -50.92
C ALA A 27 -10.19 37.58 -51.00
N LEU A 28 -10.98 38.67 -50.96
CA LEU A 28 -12.43 38.60 -51.12
C LEU A 28 -12.85 38.16 -52.54
N HIS A 29 -12.14 38.60 -53.58
CA HIS A 29 -12.34 38.11 -54.94
C HIS A 29 -12.03 36.61 -55.07
N HIS A 30 -10.99 36.14 -54.37
CA HIS A 30 -10.66 34.72 -54.35
C HIS A 30 -11.75 33.91 -53.64
N TYR A 31 -12.25 34.37 -52.49
CA TYR A 31 -13.36 33.72 -51.78
C TYR A 31 -14.64 33.68 -52.63
N ASP A 32 -14.95 34.73 -53.40
CA ASP A 32 -16.06 34.74 -54.37
C ASP A 32 -15.85 33.73 -55.50
N ALA A 33 -14.64 33.67 -56.07
CA ALA A 33 -14.31 32.76 -57.17
C ALA A 33 -14.42 31.28 -56.81
N ILE A 34 -14.06 30.90 -55.57
CA ILE A 34 -14.18 29.52 -55.08
C ILE A 34 -15.56 29.23 -54.44
N GLY A 35 -16.48 30.19 -54.48
CA GLY A 35 -17.82 30.08 -53.89
C GLY A 35 -17.82 30.00 -52.36
N LEU A 36 -16.74 30.43 -51.70
CA LEU A 36 -16.63 30.43 -50.25
C LEU A 36 -17.39 31.63 -49.64
N LEU A 37 -17.37 32.79 -50.29
CA LEU A 37 -18.16 33.98 -49.91
C LEU A 37 -18.61 34.75 -51.15
N SER A 38 -19.91 34.71 -51.43
CA SER A 38 -20.50 35.39 -52.60
C SER A 38 -21.28 36.64 -52.18
N PRO A 39 -21.33 37.69 -53.02
CA PRO A 39 -22.07 38.90 -52.69
C PRO A 39 -23.59 38.67 -52.74
N SER A 40 -24.30 39.11 -51.71
CA SER A 40 -25.77 39.05 -51.67
C SER A 40 -26.45 39.77 -52.83
N GLN A 41 -25.87 40.85 -53.35
CA GLN A 41 -26.43 41.63 -54.45
C GLN A 41 -25.35 42.18 -55.39
N ARG A 42 -25.78 42.54 -56.61
CA ARG A 42 -24.99 43.33 -57.56
C ARG A 42 -25.82 44.53 -58.00
N THR A 43 -25.17 45.68 -58.12
CA THR A 43 -25.78 46.88 -58.72
C THR A 43 -25.93 46.71 -60.23
N ASP A 44 -26.76 47.53 -60.87
CA ASP A 44 -26.94 47.55 -62.34
C ASP A 44 -25.63 47.82 -63.10
N GLY A 45 -24.66 48.51 -62.46
CA GLY A 45 -23.30 48.70 -62.96
C GLY A 45 -22.31 47.58 -62.64
N GLY A 46 -22.79 46.42 -62.16
CA GLY A 46 -21.97 45.23 -61.88
C GLY A 46 -21.18 45.24 -60.57
N ALA A 47 -21.25 46.30 -59.76
CA ALA A 47 -20.55 46.38 -58.49
C ALA A 47 -21.16 45.44 -57.44
N ARG A 48 -20.31 44.70 -56.71
CA ARG A 48 -20.68 43.74 -55.66
C ARG A 48 -21.10 44.45 -54.38
N LEU A 49 -22.22 44.03 -53.80
CA LEU A 49 -22.75 44.53 -52.54
C LEU A 49 -22.93 43.38 -51.55
N TYR A 50 -22.36 43.56 -50.37
CA TYR A 50 -22.38 42.56 -49.30
C TYR A 50 -23.33 42.99 -48.19
N GLY A 51 -24.22 42.07 -47.79
CA GLY A 51 -25.20 42.27 -46.73
C GLY A 51 -24.75 41.68 -45.38
N ARG A 52 -25.69 41.68 -44.43
CA ARG A 52 -25.49 41.15 -43.08
C ARG A 52 -25.08 39.67 -43.07
N ASP A 53 -25.72 38.84 -43.86
CA ASP A 53 -25.42 37.40 -43.89
C ASP A 53 -24.02 37.11 -44.46
N ASP A 54 -23.58 37.93 -45.42
CA ASP A 54 -22.23 37.84 -45.99
C ASP A 54 -21.17 38.22 -44.94
N LEU A 55 -21.45 39.23 -44.11
CA LEU A 55 -20.59 39.63 -42.99
C LEU A 55 -20.50 38.52 -41.93
N VAL A 56 -21.63 37.91 -41.58
CA VAL A 56 -21.67 36.78 -40.63
C VAL A 56 -20.88 35.59 -41.21
N ARG A 57 -21.04 35.29 -42.50
CA ARG A 57 -20.29 34.22 -43.17
C ARG A 57 -18.79 34.52 -43.23
N LEU A 58 -18.41 35.76 -43.56
CA LEU A 58 -17.01 36.20 -43.58
C LEU A 58 -16.35 36.08 -42.20
N HIS A 59 -17.06 36.46 -41.13
CA HIS A 59 -16.57 36.33 -39.77
C HIS A 59 -16.30 34.86 -39.40
N ARG A 60 -17.17 33.94 -39.83
CA ARG A 60 -16.98 32.49 -39.63
C ARG A 60 -15.79 31.95 -40.43
N ILE A 61 -15.59 32.40 -41.67
CA ILE A 61 -14.43 32.03 -42.51
C ILE A 61 -13.13 32.43 -41.80
N GLU A 62 -13.03 33.67 -41.35
CA GLU A 62 -11.82 34.18 -40.69
C GLU A 62 -11.58 33.50 -39.34
N ALA A 63 -12.63 33.19 -38.59
CA ALA A 63 -12.51 32.41 -37.36
C ALA A 63 -11.93 31.01 -37.64
N LEU A 64 -12.50 30.26 -38.58
CA LEU A 64 -12.04 28.90 -38.91
C LEU A 64 -10.63 28.89 -39.51
N LYS A 65 -10.29 29.89 -40.34
CA LYS A 65 -8.94 30.05 -40.90
C LYS A 65 -7.89 30.30 -39.82
N ARG A 66 -8.22 31.06 -38.75
CA ARG A 66 -7.33 31.25 -37.59
C ARG A 66 -7.06 29.95 -36.83
N PHE A 67 -7.99 29.00 -36.86
CA PHE A 67 -7.83 27.66 -36.28
C PHE A 67 -7.13 26.66 -37.24
N GLY A 68 -6.57 27.13 -38.36
CA GLY A 68 -5.75 26.31 -39.26
C GLY A 68 -6.52 25.52 -40.31
N TYR A 69 -7.84 25.74 -40.47
CA TYR A 69 -8.63 25.06 -41.50
C TYR A 69 -8.24 25.47 -42.92
N SER A 70 -8.21 24.50 -43.83
CA SER A 70 -8.04 24.76 -45.27
C SER A 70 -9.32 25.41 -45.84
N LEU A 71 -9.17 26.28 -46.86
CA LEU A 71 -10.34 26.94 -47.49
C LEU A 71 -11.40 25.96 -48.02
N PRO A 72 -11.04 24.79 -48.60
CA PRO A 72 -12.01 23.74 -48.95
C PRO A 72 -12.82 23.21 -47.76
N ASP A 73 -12.19 22.93 -46.62
CA ASP A 73 -12.87 22.40 -45.42
C ASP A 73 -13.81 23.44 -44.80
N ILE A 74 -13.39 24.71 -44.80
CA ILE A 74 -14.24 25.83 -44.36
C ILE A 74 -15.49 25.90 -45.24
N LYS A 75 -15.33 25.79 -46.57
CA LYS A 75 -16.47 25.83 -47.52
C LYS A 75 -17.44 24.68 -47.26
N ALA A 76 -16.94 23.45 -47.18
CA ALA A 76 -17.76 22.26 -46.94
C ALA A 76 -18.52 22.35 -45.60
N SER A 77 -17.94 23.00 -44.59
CA SER A 77 -18.51 23.16 -43.25
C SER A 77 -19.64 24.18 -43.25
N LEU A 78 -19.41 25.32 -43.90
CA LEU A 78 -20.40 26.40 -44.00
C LEU A 78 -21.55 26.08 -44.95
N ASP A 79 -21.34 25.19 -45.92
CA ASP A 79 -22.37 24.76 -46.87
C ASP A 79 -23.20 23.56 -46.36
N GLY A 80 -22.93 23.08 -45.13
CA GLY A 80 -23.63 21.93 -44.54
C GLY A 80 -23.34 20.60 -45.26
N GLN A 81 -22.28 20.55 -46.06
CA GLN A 81 -21.89 19.41 -46.91
C GLN A 81 -20.89 18.47 -46.23
N LEU A 82 -20.34 18.86 -45.08
CA LEU A 82 -19.50 17.99 -44.28
C LEU A 82 -20.35 16.93 -43.58
N ALA A 83 -20.20 15.68 -44.02
CA ALA A 83 -20.65 14.50 -43.29
C ALA A 83 -19.78 14.37 -42.02
N GLY A 84 -20.12 15.16 -41.00
CA GLY A 84 -19.44 15.20 -39.73
C GLY A 84 -19.54 16.57 -39.08
N SER A 85 -19.84 16.59 -37.78
CA SER A 85 -19.93 17.84 -37.01
C SER A 85 -18.59 18.59 -37.07
N PRO A 86 -18.55 19.94 -37.14
CA PRO A 86 -17.32 20.73 -37.01
C PRO A 86 -16.43 20.33 -35.83
N LEU A 87 -17.06 19.81 -34.76
CA LEU A 87 -16.39 19.23 -33.61
C LEU A 87 -15.52 18.01 -33.94
N GLN A 88 -15.92 17.16 -34.89
CA GLN A 88 -15.18 15.96 -35.30
C GLN A 88 -13.91 16.33 -36.08
N LEU A 89 -13.97 17.38 -36.91
CA LEU A 89 -12.78 17.90 -37.59
C LEU A 89 -11.79 18.54 -36.61
N LEU A 90 -12.28 19.33 -35.65
CA LEU A 90 -11.43 19.89 -34.58
C LEU A 90 -10.72 18.77 -33.81
N ARG A 91 -11.47 17.72 -33.43
CA ARG A 91 -10.90 16.55 -32.73
C ARG A 91 -9.82 15.84 -33.55
N ARG A 92 -10.03 15.67 -34.86
CA ARG A 92 -9.02 15.07 -35.74
C ARG A 92 -7.76 15.93 -35.84
N GLN A 93 -7.91 17.23 -36.02
CA GLN A 93 -6.77 18.14 -36.12
C GLN A 93 -5.96 18.21 -34.81
N ILE A 94 -6.65 18.23 -33.66
CA ILE A 94 -6.02 18.13 -32.34
C ILE A 94 -5.22 16.82 -32.25
N ALA A 95 -5.82 15.68 -32.59
CA ALA A 95 -5.13 14.40 -32.55
C ALA A 95 -3.89 14.34 -33.47
N GLU A 96 -3.95 14.92 -34.68
CA GLU A 96 -2.80 14.98 -35.59
C GLU A 96 -1.66 15.86 -35.03
N LEU A 97 -1.99 17.00 -34.43
CA LEU A 97 -1.02 17.87 -33.78
C LEU A 97 -0.41 17.24 -32.54
N ASP A 98 -1.20 16.54 -31.73
CA ASP A 98 -0.72 15.81 -30.55
C ASP A 98 0.30 14.74 -30.95
N VAL A 99 0.03 13.97 -32.01
CA VAL A 99 0.98 12.98 -32.54
C VAL A 99 2.29 13.63 -33.00
N GLN A 100 2.23 14.80 -33.66
CA GLN A 100 3.44 15.52 -34.08
C GLN A 100 4.24 16.05 -32.89
N ALA A 101 3.56 16.60 -31.88
CA ALA A 101 4.18 17.09 -30.66
C ALA A 101 4.92 15.97 -29.93
N SER A 102 4.29 14.80 -29.75
CA SER A 102 4.93 13.65 -29.12
C SER A 102 6.17 13.18 -29.88
N ARG A 103 6.12 13.14 -31.23
CA ARG A 103 7.30 12.79 -32.06
C ARG A 103 8.47 13.75 -31.88
N ALA A 104 8.20 15.05 -31.84
CA ALA A 104 9.25 16.05 -31.64
C ALA A 104 9.86 15.98 -30.23
N GLN A 105 9.02 15.77 -29.21
CA GLN A 105 9.45 15.61 -27.83
C GLN A 105 10.35 14.37 -27.65
N ARG A 106 9.97 13.22 -28.23
CA ARG A 106 10.81 12.01 -28.29
C ARG A 106 12.21 12.30 -28.81
N LEU A 107 12.29 12.85 -30.03
CA LEU A 107 13.57 13.13 -30.67
C LEU A 107 14.44 14.07 -29.82
N SER A 108 13.82 15.08 -29.20
CA SER A 108 14.55 16.00 -28.33
C SER A 108 15.13 15.29 -27.10
N ARG A 109 14.40 14.36 -26.48
CA ARG A 109 14.90 13.57 -25.35
C ARG A 109 16.05 12.64 -25.75
N HIS A 110 15.92 11.96 -26.89
CA HIS A 110 17.00 11.10 -27.42
C HIS A 110 18.30 11.87 -27.66
N LEU A 111 18.20 13.05 -28.28
CA LEU A 111 19.36 13.88 -28.56
C LEU A 111 20.03 14.38 -27.27
N ARG A 112 19.24 14.71 -26.23
CA ARG A 112 19.80 15.09 -24.92
C ARG A 112 20.56 13.94 -24.28
N TYR A 113 20.01 12.73 -24.29
CA TYR A 113 20.70 11.57 -23.75
C TYR A 113 22.02 11.28 -24.48
N ILE A 114 22.05 11.37 -25.80
CA ILE A 114 23.29 11.21 -26.57
C ILE A 114 24.31 12.31 -26.19
N VAL A 115 23.86 13.55 -25.99
CA VAL A 115 24.71 14.65 -25.52
C VAL A 115 25.28 14.35 -24.13
N ASP A 116 24.46 13.87 -23.20
CA ASP A 116 24.89 13.55 -21.83
C ASP A 116 25.89 12.38 -21.81
N MET A 117 25.65 11.34 -22.61
CA MET A 117 26.55 10.19 -22.78
C MET A 117 27.91 10.61 -23.34
N ILE A 118 27.91 11.50 -24.34
CA ILE A 118 29.13 12.06 -24.94
C ILE A 118 29.88 12.94 -23.93
N ALA A 119 29.17 13.78 -23.19
CA ALA A 119 29.76 14.68 -22.20
C ALA A 119 30.41 13.93 -21.02
N ALA A 120 30.00 12.69 -20.75
CA ALA A 120 30.57 11.85 -19.70
C ALA A 120 31.88 11.14 -20.11
N GLY A 121 32.26 11.12 -21.40
CA GLY A 121 33.51 10.53 -21.89
C GLY A 121 34.60 11.57 -22.13
N ASP A 122 35.81 11.34 -21.59
CA ASP A 122 36.90 12.35 -21.57
C ASP A 122 37.56 12.62 -22.94
N GLU A 123 37.34 11.76 -23.96
CA GLU A 123 37.73 12.01 -25.36
C GLU A 123 36.77 11.31 -26.33
N THR A 124 35.88 12.05 -27.01
CA THR A 124 34.97 11.44 -28.01
C THR A 124 35.66 11.08 -29.31
N THR A 125 35.66 9.79 -29.66
CA THR A 125 35.99 9.28 -30.99
C THR A 125 34.76 9.15 -31.88
N ALA A 126 34.92 9.08 -33.21
CA ALA A 126 33.80 8.84 -34.14
C ALA A 126 33.06 7.50 -33.87
N THR A 127 33.73 6.56 -33.21
CA THR A 127 33.19 5.26 -32.79
C THR A 127 32.19 5.41 -31.65
N ASP A 128 32.39 6.37 -30.73
CA ASP A 128 31.51 6.60 -29.58
C ASP A 128 30.16 7.18 -30.00
N TRP A 129 30.15 8.07 -30.99
CA TRP A 129 28.93 8.59 -31.61
C TRP A 129 28.10 7.50 -32.30
N LEU A 130 28.75 6.62 -33.06
CA LEU A 130 28.07 5.51 -33.75
C LEU A 130 27.50 4.50 -32.75
N ASN A 131 28.25 4.16 -31.70
CA ASN A 131 27.77 3.28 -30.63
C ASN A 131 26.60 3.90 -29.86
N ALA A 132 26.61 5.21 -29.61
CA ALA A 132 25.50 5.92 -28.96
C ALA A 132 24.22 5.90 -29.82
N LEU A 133 24.35 6.11 -31.14
CA LEU A 133 23.22 6.00 -32.07
C LEU A 133 22.67 4.58 -32.16
N GLU A 134 23.55 3.57 -32.23
CA GLU A 134 23.16 2.16 -32.24
C GLU A 134 22.46 1.78 -30.92
N LEU A 135 22.97 2.23 -29.76
CA LEU A 135 22.33 2.05 -28.46
C LEU A 135 20.92 2.61 -28.44
N MET A 136 20.75 3.86 -28.91
CA MET A 136 19.43 4.49 -28.96
C MET A 136 18.45 3.76 -29.88
N ASN A 137 18.92 3.26 -31.01
CA ASN A 137 18.10 2.49 -31.94
C ASN A 137 17.68 1.13 -31.34
N MET A 138 18.59 0.46 -30.60
CA MET A 138 18.26 -0.78 -29.87
C MET A 138 17.23 -0.50 -28.79
N ILE A 139 17.42 0.53 -27.97
CA ILE A 139 16.47 0.88 -26.90
C ILE A 139 15.08 1.20 -27.49
N GLN A 140 14.98 2.00 -28.55
CA GLN A 140 13.69 2.33 -29.20
C GLN A 140 12.98 1.13 -29.83
N LYS A 141 13.73 0.07 -30.18
CA LYS A 141 13.14 -1.16 -30.73
C LYS A 141 12.43 -1.97 -29.66
N HIS A 142 12.86 -1.86 -28.39
CA HIS A 142 12.37 -2.69 -27.28
C HIS A 142 11.54 -1.91 -26.25
N LEU A 143 11.75 -0.60 -26.11
CA LEU A 143 11.08 0.26 -25.13
C LEU A 143 10.19 1.29 -25.82
N ASP A 144 9.04 1.57 -25.22
CA ASP A 144 8.23 2.74 -25.57
C ASP A 144 8.76 4.03 -24.91
N ASP A 145 8.07 5.14 -25.14
CA ASP A 145 8.51 6.46 -24.67
C ASP A 145 8.44 6.62 -23.16
N ASP A 146 7.41 6.05 -22.53
CA ASP A 146 7.21 6.17 -21.09
C ASP A 146 8.24 5.30 -20.36
N GLU A 147 8.52 4.12 -20.90
CA GLU A 147 9.58 3.22 -20.44
C GLU A 147 10.97 3.81 -20.62
N LEU A 148 11.21 4.51 -21.73
CA LEU A 148 12.46 5.20 -21.98
C LEU A 148 12.64 6.39 -21.03
N ASP A 149 11.60 7.21 -20.86
CA ASP A 149 11.63 8.31 -19.89
C ASP A 149 11.80 7.78 -18.46
N ALA A 150 11.26 6.59 -18.17
CA ALA A 150 11.47 5.90 -16.91
C ALA A 150 12.94 5.51 -16.70
N LEU A 151 13.54 4.86 -17.71
CA LEU A 151 14.92 4.38 -17.69
C LEU A 151 15.95 5.52 -17.59
N LEU A 152 15.65 6.67 -18.21
CA LEU A 152 16.59 7.79 -18.29
C LEU A 152 16.54 8.74 -17.09
N ALA A 153 15.54 8.63 -16.21
CA ALA A 153 15.47 9.56 -15.09
C ALA A 153 16.46 9.22 -13.98
N THR A 154 17.09 10.27 -13.45
CA THR A 154 18.03 10.19 -12.35
C THR A 154 17.44 10.81 -11.08
N GLY A 155 17.76 10.24 -9.92
CA GLY A 155 17.27 10.71 -8.64
C GLY A 155 17.93 9.98 -7.47
N PRO A 156 17.56 10.30 -6.21
CA PRO A 156 18.09 9.61 -5.04
C PRO A 156 17.87 8.10 -5.09
N ASP A 157 16.73 7.66 -5.63
CA ASP A 157 16.31 6.26 -5.67
C ASP A 157 16.42 5.60 -7.06
N THR A 158 16.77 6.37 -8.10
CA THR A 158 16.87 5.87 -9.49
C THR A 158 18.19 6.25 -10.13
N ILE A 159 18.75 5.33 -10.93
CA ILE A 159 19.99 5.56 -11.67
C ILE A 159 19.72 5.39 -13.16
N ALA A 160 20.43 6.14 -14.00
CA ALA A 160 20.41 5.90 -15.44
C ALA A 160 21.45 4.82 -15.80
N PRO A 161 21.33 4.14 -16.96
CA PRO A 161 22.36 3.21 -17.45
C PRO A 161 23.75 3.83 -17.65
N THR A 162 23.83 5.16 -17.74
CA THR A 162 25.07 5.94 -17.89
C THR A 162 25.63 6.43 -16.56
N ASP A 163 24.99 6.10 -15.43
CA ASP A 163 25.51 6.48 -14.11
C ASP A 163 26.89 5.82 -13.88
N PRO A 164 27.91 6.56 -13.43
CA PRO A 164 29.25 6.02 -13.21
C PRO A 164 29.27 4.78 -12.32
N SER A 165 28.39 4.69 -11.32
CA SER A 165 28.30 3.54 -10.42
C SER A 165 27.91 2.24 -11.13
N TRP A 166 27.14 2.33 -12.22
CA TRP A 166 26.78 1.18 -13.05
C TRP A 166 27.94 0.75 -13.96
N LEU A 167 28.61 1.72 -14.59
CA LEU A 167 29.76 1.46 -15.46
C LEU A 167 30.95 0.86 -14.68
N GLU A 168 31.25 1.42 -13.51
CA GLU A 168 32.27 0.89 -12.60
C GLU A 168 31.98 -0.56 -12.21
N LEU A 169 30.72 -0.88 -11.89
CA LEU A 169 30.34 -2.23 -11.51
C LEU A 169 30.45 -3.23 -12.67
N ILE A 170 30.09 -2.83 -13.90
CA ILE A 170 30.29 -3.67 -15.11
C ILE A 170 31.77 -4.03 -15.25
N ASP A 171 32.66 -3.05 -15.05
CA ASP A 171 34.10 -3.27 -15.13
C ASP A 171 34.65 -4.14 -13.99
N GLU A 172 34.19 -3.95 -12.76
CA GLU A 172 34.55 -4.82 -11.63
C GLU A 172 34.15 -6.28 -11.89
N VAL A 173 32.94 -6.52 -12.40
CA VAL A 173 32.45 -7.87 -12.74
C VAL A 173 33.26 -8.47 -13.89
N ARG A 174 33.57 -7.68 -14.91
CA ARG A 174 34.41 -8.10 -16.04
C ARG A 174 35.81 -8.51 -15.57
N ILE A 175 36.43 -7.73 -14.67
CA ILE A 175 37.75 -8.03 -14.09
C ILE A 175 37.68 -9.29 -13.23
N ALA A 176 36.67 -9.42 -12.35
CA ALA A 176 36.48 -10.60 -11.51
C ALA A 176 36.36 -11.88 -12.34
N ARG A 177 35.64 -11.82 -13.46
CA ARG A 177 35.52 -12.90 -14.45
C ARG A 177 36.85 -13.24 -15.12
N GLN A 178 37.59 -12.23 -15.59
CA GLN A 178 38.90 -12.44 -16.24
C GLN A 178 39.93 -13.07 -15.30
N GLN A 179 39.82 -12.77 -13.99
CA GLN A 179 40.64 -13.35 -12.93
C GLN A 179 40.14 -14.72 -12.45
N ALA A 180 39.05 -15.24 -13.02
CA ALA A 180 38.40 -16.48 -12.63
C ALA A 180 38.03 -16.53 -11.12
N LEU A 181 37.52 -15.41 -10.58
CA LEU A 181 37.05 -15.34 -9.20
C LEU A 181 35.91 -16.37 -8.97
N PRO A 182 35.99 -17.24 -7.95
CA PRO A 182 34.93 -18.20 -7.65
C PRO A 182 33.61 -17.50 -7.33
N ALA A 183 32.51 -18.00 -7.89
CA ALA A 183 31.18 -17.41 -7.73
C ALA A 183 30.63 -17.52 -6.29
N ASP A 184 31.13 -18.47 -5.50
CA ASP A 184 30.77 -18.68 -4.09
C ASP A 184 31.62 -17.88 -3.09
N SER A 185 32.54 -17.06 -3.58
CA SER A 185 33.39 -16.20 -2.73
C SER A 185 32.63 -14.99 -2.19
N GLU A 186 33.03 -14.49 -1.01
CA GLU A 186 32.43 -13.29 -0.42
C GLU A 186 32.54 -12.06 -1.34
N ALA A 187 33.63 -11.93 -2.08
CA ALA A 187 33.82 -10.87 -3.07
C ALA A 187 32.80 -10.98 -4.22
N ALA A 188 32.55 -12.19 -4.74
CA ALA A 188 31.53 -12.43 -5.76
C ALA A 188 30.12 -12.13 -5.22
N HIS A 189 29.82 -12.52 -3.97
CA HIS A 189 28.55 -12.19 -3.31
C HIS A 189 28.32 -10.67 -3.22
N ALA A 190 29.34 -9.91 -2.84
CA ALA A 190 29.24 -8.45 -2.72
C ALA A 190 28.95 -7.79 -4.08
N LEU A 191 29.60 -8.24 -5.15
CA LEU A 191 29.35 -7.80 -6.52
C LEU A 191 27.92 -8.14 -6.97
N ALA A 192 27.45 -9.36 -6.68
CA ALA A 192 26.10 -9.80 -7.03
C ALA A 192 25.00 -8.97 -6.33
N TRP A 193 25.15 -8.70 -5.02
CA TRP A 193 24.20 -7.84 -4.30
C TRP A 193 24.17 -6.41 -4.85
N ARG A 194 25.34 -5.83 -5.15
CA ARG A 194 25.42 -4.50 -5.78
C ARG A 194 24.76 -4.50 -7.14
N TRP A 195 24.99 -5.53 -7.96
CA TRP A 195 24.39 -5.68 -9.27
C TRP A 195 22.87 -5.66 -9.19
N ILE A 196 22.27 -6.52 -8.37
CA ILE A 196 20.81 -6.59 -8.23
C ILE A 196 20.23 -5.28 -7.70
N ARG A 197 20.86 -4.63 -6.72
CA ARG A 197 20.38 -3.32 -6.22
C ARG A 197 20.41 -2.23 -7.28
N LEU A 198 21.47 -2.17 -8.10
CA LEU A 198 21.54 -1.18 -9.18
C LEU A 198 20.55 -1.52 -10.31
N VAL A 199 20.32 -2.80 -10.65
CA VAL A 199 19.25 -3.19 -11.58
C VAL A 199 17.89 -2.73 -11.05
N VAL A 200 17.58 -2.99 -9.77
CA VAL A 200 16.32 -2.55 -9.14
C VAL A 200 16.16 -1.02 -9.20
N ARG A 201 17.22 -0.25 -8.93
CA ARG A 201 17.16 1.22 -9.02
C ARG A 201 17.05 1.72 -10.46
N MET A 202 17.76 1.09 -11.39
CA MET A 202 17.74 1.44 -12.82
C MET A 202 16.36 1.19 -13.44
N THR A 203 15.72 0.07 -13.09
CA THR A 203 14.40 -0.27 -13.61
C THR A 203 13.27 0.25 -12.73
N ARG A 204 13.57 0.99 -11.66
CA ARG A 204 12.60 1.40 -10.62
C ARG A 204 11.77 0.25 -10.06
N ASN A 205 12.39 -0.92 -10.02
CA ASN A 205 11.77 -2.21 -9.67
C ASN A 205 10.60 -2.63 -10.58
N ASP A 206 10.53 -2.14 -11.81
CA ASP A 206 9.59 -2.61 -12.82
C ASP A 206 10.11 -3.92 -13.46
N PRO A 207 9.41 -5.06 -13.26
CA PRO A 207 9.82 -6.34 -13.79
C PRO A 207 9.64 -6.47 -15.32
N THR A 208 8.71 -5.72 -15.91
CA THR A 208 8.49 -5.69 -17.37
C THR A 208 9.65 -4.97 -18.05
N LEU A 209 10.02 -3.80 -17.53
CA LEU A 209 11.17 -3.04 -18.02
C LEU A 209 12.47 -3.85 -17.88
N ALA A 210 12.68 -4.50 -16.73
CA ALA A 210 13.84 -5.36 -16.52
C ALA A 210 13.90 -6.54 -17.53
N ALA A 211 12.77 -7.18 -17.82
CA ALA A 211 12.69 -8.25 -18.79
C ALA A 211 12.99 -7.78 -20.22
N LYS A 212 12.50 -6.60 -20.61
CA LYS A 212 12.80 -5.96 -21.91
C LYS A 212 14.29 -5.64 -22.06
N LEU A 213 14.92 -5.07 -21.03
CA LEU A 213 16.36 -4.80 -21.04
C LEU A 213 17.19 -6.08 -21.12
N MET A 214 16.79 -7.13 -20.39
CA MET A 214 17.44 -8.44 -20.49
C MET A 214 17.29 -9.05 -21.90
N THR A 215 16.11 -8.92 -22.51
CA THR A 215 15.84 -9.38 -23.87
C THR A 215 16.69 -8.61 -24.88
N MET A 216 16.75 -7.28 -24.77
CA MET A 216 17.64 -6.45 -25.58
C MET A 216 19.10 -6.92 -25.47
N GLN A 217 19.57 -7.22 -24.25
CA GLN A 217 20.95 -7.65 -24.02
C GLN A 217 21.28 -9.02 -24.64
N LEU A 218 20.29 -9.91 -24.73
CA LEU A 218 20.46 -11.27 -25.27
C LEU A 218 20.24 -11.35 -26.78
N ASP A 219 19.28 -10.59 -27.31
CA ASP A 219 18.82 -10.70 -28.69
C ASP A 219 19.52 -9.73 -29.65
N GLU A 220 20.02 -8.59 -29.17
CA GLU A 220 20.73 -7.63 -30.02
C GLU A 220 22.22 -8.03 -30.19
N PRO A 221 22.67 -8.35 -31.42
CA PRO A 221 24.01 -8.89 -31.64
C PRO A 221 25.16 -7.97 -31.22
N ARG A 222 24.90 -6.66 -31.21
CA ARG A 222 25.89 -5.62 -30.87
C ARG A 222 25.81 -5.15 -29.41
N ALA A 223 24.81 -5.59 -28.65
CA ALA A 223 24.64 -5.15 -27.26
C ALA A 223 25.85 -5.46 -26.38
N PRO A 224 26.54 -6.62 -26.49
CA PRO A 224 27.74 -6.89 -25.68
C PRO A 224 28.90 -5.93 -25.96
N GLN A 225 29.08 -5.48 -27.21
CA GLN A 225 30.16 -4.57 -27.60
C GLN A 225 29.87 -3.12 -27.24
N ILE A 226 28.59 -2.76 -27.12
CA ILE A 226 28.14 -1.39 -26.83
C ILE A 226 27.93 -1.18 -25.34
N VAL A 227 27.21 -2.10 -24.67
CA VAL A 227 26.86 -2.00 -23.24
C VAL A 227 27.97 -2.60 -22.36
N GLY A 228 28.83 -3.47 -22.92
CA GLY A 228 29.91 -4.12 -22.17
C GLY A 228 29.47 -5.31 -21.31
N ILE A 229 28.19 -5.69 -21.35
CA ILE A 229 27.64 -6.81 -20.59
C ILE A 229 27.56 -8.05 -21.48
N THR A 230 28.22 -9.14 -21.09
CA THR A 230 28.18 -10.40 -21.84
C THR A 230 27.20 -11.40 -21.20
N ALA A 231 26.70 -12.34 -22.01
CA ALA A 231 25.86 -13.45 -21.51
C ALA A 231 26.58 -14.27 -20.42
N GLU A 232 27.90 -14.40 -20.55
CA GLU A 232 28.74 -15.02 -19.53
C GLU A 232 28.70 -14.22 -18.22
N MET A 233 28.96 -12.91 -18.24
CA MET A 233 28.90 -12.08 -17.04
C MET A 233 27.55 -12.23 -16.32
N LEU A 234 26.45 -12.20 -17.07
CA LEU A 234 25.10 -12.40 -16.53
C LEU A 234 24.93 -13.77 -15.86
N ALA A 235 25.42 -14.85 -16.49
CA ALA A 235 25.34 -16.19 -15.92
C ALA A 235 26.13 -16.33 -14.60
N TRP A 236 27.28 -15.66 -14.48
CA TRP A 236 28.07 -15.70 -13.24
C TRP A 236 27.51 -14.82 -12.15
N ILE A 237 26.93 -13.67 -12.49
CA ILE A 237 26.18 -12.87 -11.51
C ILE A 237 24.98 -13.66 -10.97
N ASP A 238 24.24 -14.37 -11.83
CA ASP A 238 23.10 -15.21 -11.41
C ASP A 238 23.54 -16.34 -10.46
N GLU A 239 24.66 -17.01 -10.79
CA GLU A 239 25.29 -18.03 -9.95
C GLU A 239 25.78 -17.45 -8.61
N ALA A 240 26.54 -16.34 -8.64
CA ALA A 240 27.06 -15.68 -7.45
C ALA A 240 25.95 -15.13 -6.55
N PHE A 241 24.86 -14.61 -7.13
CA PHE A 241 23.70 -14.15 -6.38
C PHE A 241 22.98 -15.32 -5.70
N THR A 242 22.87 -16.45 -6.39
CA THR A 242 22.30 -17.69 -5.83
C THR A 242 23.13 -18.17 -4.64
N HIS A 243 24.45 -18.20 -4.77
CA HIS A 243 25.35 -18.51 -3.64
C HIS A 243 25.19 -17.51 -2.48
N ALA A 244 25.13 -16.21 -2.77
CA ALA A 244 25.00 -15.17 -1.76
C ALA A 244 23.70 -15.31 -0.94
N ARG A 245 22.56 -15.59 -1.61
CA ARG A 245 21.29 -15.88 -0.95
C ARG A 245 21.36 -17.13 -0.08
N CYS A 246 21.98 -18.21 -0.59
CA CYS A 246 22.16 -19.44 0.17
C CYS A 246 23.04 -19.22 1.41
N ALA A 247 24.12 -18.45 1.29
CA ALA A 247 25.01 -18.12 2.39
C ALA A 247 24.29 -17.29 3.48
N LEU A 248 23.41 -16.37 3.08
CA LEU A 248 22.60 -15.58 4.01
C LEU A 248 21.54 -16.45 4.73
N LEU A 249 20.85 -17.33 3.99
CA LEU A 249 19.89 -18.29 4.56
C LEU A 249 20.57 -19.29 5.52
N ALA A 250 21.77 -19.75 5.21
CA ALA A 250 22.50 -20.74 6.02
C ALA A 250 22.76 -20.27 7.47
N LYS A 251 22.74 -18.96 7.75
CA LYS A 251 22.86 -18.42 9.12
C LYS A 251 21.71 -18.84 10.04
N TYR A 252 20.58 -19.26 9.48
CA TYR A 252 19.34 -19.60 10.19
C TYR A 252 19.02 -21.11 10.16
N LEU A 253 19.84 -21.89 9.46
CA LEU A 253 19.60 -23.30 9.14
C LEU A 253 20.70 -24.17 9.73
N ASP A 254 20.38 -25.43 10.03
CA ASP A 254 21.43 -26.41 10.29
C ASP A 254 22.15 -26.79 8.95
N PRO A 255 23.33 -27.44 9.01
CA PRO A 255 24.10 -27.74 7.80
C PRO A 255 23.34 -28.59 6.75
N ALA A 256 22.53 -29.55 7.18
CA ALA A 256 21.78 -30.42 6.26
C ALA A 256 20.66 -29.63 5.57
N GLN A 257 19.96 -28.79 6.33
CA GLN A 257 18.95 -27.87 5.82
C GLN A 257 19.56 -26.84 4.84
N ALA A 258 20.73 -26.29 5.16
CA ALA A 258 21.42 -25.34 4.30
C ALA A 258 21.82 -25.98 2.96
N ASP A 259 22.30 -27.23 2.97
CA ASP A 259 22.63 -27.97 1.76
C ASP A 259 21.39 -28.33 0.92
N GLU A 260 20.26 -28.66 1.58
CA GLU A 260 18.97 -28.88 0.92
C GLU A 260 18.49 -27.62 0.19
N VAL A 261 18.45 -26.49 0.89
CA VAL A 261 18.05 -25.18 0.33
C VAL A 261 18.97 -24.81 -0.83
N ARG A 262 20.29 -24.95 -0.66
CA ARG A 262 21.27 -24.66 -1.73
C ARG A 262 20.94 -25.45 -2.99
N ARG A 263 20.78 -26.78 -2.87
CA ARG A 263 20.49 -27.65 -4.01
C ARG A 263 19.21 -27.24 -4.74
N ARG A 264 18.16 -26.86 -4.01
CA ARG A 264 16.88 -26.41 -4.58
C ARG A 264 16.98 -25.04 -5.25
N GLN A 265 17.70 -24.09 -4.64
CA GLN A 265 17.92 -22.77 -5.25
C GLN A 265 18.63 -22.89 -6.60
N PHE A 266 19.65 -23.73 -6.72
CA PHE A 266 20.34 -24.00 -7.99
C PHE A 266 19.47 -24.72 -9.03
N ALA A 267 18.53 -25.57 -8.60
CA ALA A 267 17.55 -26.17 -9.50
C ALA A 267 16.53 -25.13 -9.99
N ALA A 268 15.98 -24.32 -9.07
CA ALA A 268 15.00 -23.29 -9.37
C ALA A 268 15.55 -22.20 -10.30
N MET A 269 16.82 -21.81 -10.13
CA MET A 269 17.53 -20.86 -11.00
C MET A 269 17.43 -21.24 -12.49
N LYS A 270 17.51 -22.53 -12.82
CA LYS A 270 17.43 -23.02 -14.21
C LYS A 270 16.04 -22.89 -14.82
N HIS A 271 14.99 -22.94 -14.02
CA HIS A 271 13.61 -22.94 -14.49
C HIS A 271 13.00 -21.54 -14.63
N ARG A 272 13.61 -20.50 -14.04
CA ARG A 272 13.19 -19.08 -14.12
C ARG A 272 11.68 -18.86 -13.96
N ALA A 273 11.03 -19.62 -13.08
CA ALA A 273 9.59 -19.54 -12.87
C ALA A 273 9.14 -18.32 -12.04
N TRP A 274 10.03 -17.79 -11.19
CA TRP A 274 9.74 -16.65 -10.31
C TRP A 274 9.40 -15.35 -11.06
N PRO A 275 10.20 -14.86 -12.04
CA PRO A 275 9.90 -13.61 -12.73
C PRO A 275 8.53 -13.60 -13.43
N ALA A 276 8.16 -14.69 -14.09
CA ALA A 276 6.87 -14.79 -14.78
C ALA A 276 5.69 -14.67 -13.80
N LEU A 277 5.81 -15.29 -12.62
CA LEU A 277 4.77 -15.24 -11.59
C LEU A 277 4.66 -13.86 -10.93
N VAL A 278 5.80 -13.17 -10.73
CA VAL A 278 5.84 -11.79 -10.24
C VAL A 278 5.16 -10.85 -11.22
N VAL A 279 5.47 -10.95 -12.53
CA VAL A 279 4.83 -10.14 -13.57
C VAL A 279 3.32 -10.38 -13.62
N GLU A 280 2.88 -11.64 -13.55
CA GLU A 280 1.45 -11.98 -13.56
C GLU A 280 0.71 -11.41 -12.34
N LEU A 281 1.30 -11.52 -11.13
CA LEU A 281 0.70 -10.97 -9.92
C LEU A 281 0.67 -9.43 -9.94
N ARG A 282 1.74 -8.80 -10.45
CA ARG A 282 1.83 -7.34 -10.62
C ARG A 282 0.76 -6.83 -11.57
N ALA A 283 0.53 -7.52 -12.69
CA ALA A 283 -0.52 -7.13 -13.63
C ALA A 283 -1.92 -7.11 -12.97
N HIS A 284 -2.19 -8.03 -12.04
CA HIS A 284 -3.43 -7.99 -11.25
C HIS A 284 -3.49 -6.82 -10.27
N LEU A 285 -2.38 -6.52 -9.59
CA LEU A 285 -2.27 -5.35 -8.70
C LEU A 285 -2.51 -4.04 -9.47
N ASP A 286 -1.83 -3.85 -10.60
CA ASP A 286 -1.90 -2.63 -11.40
C ASP A 286 -3.28 -2.44 -12.05
N ALA A 287 -3.93 -3.55 -12.42
CA ALA A 287 -5.31 -3.56 -12.89
C ALA A 287 -6.35 -3.36 -11.77
N GLY A 288 -5.93 -3.27 -10.50
CA GLY A 288 -6.81 -3.09 -9.35
C GLY A 288 -7.74 -4.29 -9.10
N VAL A 289 -7.33 -5.49 -9.50
CA VAL A 289 -8.12 -6.72 -9.30
C VAL A 289 -8.17 -7.03 -7.80
N ASP A 290 -9.36 -7.34 -7.28
CA ASP A 290 -9.52 -7.72 -5.87
C ASP A 290 -8.63 -8.92 -5.51
N ALA A 291 -7.95 -8.82 -4.37
CA ALA A 291 -6.98 -9.85 -3.94
C ALA A 291 -7.64 -11.22 -3.72
N GLY A 292 -8.93 -11.27 -3.41
CA GLY A 292 -9.72 -12.48 -3.27
C GLY A 292 -10.24 -13.09 -4.56
N ALA A 293 -10.12 -12.37 -5.69
CA ALA A 293 -10.65 -12.83 -6.95
C ALA A 293 -9.98 -14.15 -7.40
N ALA A 294 -10.76 -15.04 -8.00
CA ALA A 294 -10.29 -16.35 -8.46
C ALA A 294 -9.01 -16.32 -9.32
N PRO A 295 -8.80 -15.35 -10.25
CA PRO A 295 -7.55 -15.24 -10.99
C PRO A 295 -6.33 -15.03 -10.09
N VAL A 296 -6.45 -14.15 -9.09
CA VAL A 296 -5.37 -13.85 -8.13
C VAL A 296 -5.07 -15.07 -7.26
N GLN A 297 -6.11 -15.78 -6.82
CA GLN A 297 -5.95 -16.99 -6.01
C GLN A 297 -5.24 -18.13 -6.76
N ALA A 298 -5.46 -18.24 -8.07
CA ALA A 298 -4.71 -19.18 -8.89
C ALA A 298 -3.20 -18.84 -8.95
N VAL A 299 -2.85 -17.55 -8.98
CA VAL A 299 -1.47 -17.07 -8.92
C VAL A 299 -0.87 -17.37 -7.54
N VAL A 300 -1.58 -17.07 -6.45
CA VAL A 300 -1.11 -17.34 -5.07
C VAL A 300 -0.86 -18.83 -4.83
N LYS A 301 -1.73 -19.71 -5.31
CA LYS A 301 -1.52 -21.16 -5.17
C LYS A 301 -0.25 -21.62 -5.88
N ARG A 302 0.02 -21.12 -7.10
CA ARG A 302 1.27 -21.39 -7.80
C ARG A 302 2.47 -20.78 -7.08
N TRP A 303 2.32 -19.62 -6.46
CA TRP A 303 3.35 -18.98 -5.65
C TRP A 303 3.76 -19.83 -4.45
N GLN A 304 2.78 -20.35 -3.71
CA GLN A 304 3.01 -21.25 -2.58
C GLN A 304 3.76 -22.50 -3.03
N GLN A 305 3.30 -23.14 -4.11
CA GLN A 305 3.95 -24.34 -4.63
C GLN A 305 5.39 -24.06 -5.08
N LEU A 306 5.60 -22.96 -5.82
CA LEU A 306 6.92 -22.58 -6.29
C LEU A 306 7.87 -22.25 -5.13
N PHE A 307 7.36 -21.67 -4.04
CA PHE A 307 8.11 -21.48 -2.81
C PHE A 307 8.58 -22.80 -2.21
N LEU A 308 7.66 -23.76 -2.03
CA LEU A 308 8.03 -25.09 -1.52
C LEU A 308 9.08 -25.74 -2.43
N ASP A 309 8.85 -25.78 -3.74
CA ASP A 309 9.76 -26.40 -4.70
C ASP A 309 11.16 -25.76 -4.66
N SER A 310 11.22 -24.42 -4.52
CA SER A 310 12.45 -23.64 -4.55
C SER A 310 13.26 -23.68 -3.25
N PHE A 311 12.63 -23.95 -2.11
CA PHE A 311 13.29 -23.81 -0.80
C PHE A 311 13.24 -25.06 0.07
N CYS A 312 12.08 -25.73 0.18
CA CYS A 312 11.83 -26.62 1.33
C CYS A 312 11.28 -28.01 0.98
N GLY A 313 10.66 -28.17 -0.19
CA GLY A 313 9.83 -29.34 -0.51
C GLY A 313 8.70 -29.50 0.48
N ASP A 314 8.51 -30.72 0.98
CA ASP A 314 7.47 -31.08 1.96
C ASP A 314 7.94 -30.91 3.42
N ASP A 315 9.14 -30.37 3.66
CA ASP A 315 9.65 -30.16 5.02
C ASP A 315 9.09 -28.87 5.63
N ALA A 316 8.04 -29.02 6.45
CA ALA A 316 7.39 -27.92 7.15
C ALA A 316 8.28 -27.22 8.19
N ALA A 317 9.26 -27.92 8.78
CA ALA A 317 10.18 -27.32 9.76
C ALA A 317 11.21 -26.44 9.05
N LEU A 318 11.72 -26.90 7.90
CA LEU A 318 12.56 -26.10 7.02
C LEU A 318 11.79 -24.91 6.46
N GLU A 319 10.53 -25.11 6.06
CA GLU A 319 9.65 -24.03 5.60
C GLU A 319 9.52 -22.92 6.62
N ALA A 320 9.20 -23.25 7.87
CA ALA A 320 9.08 -22.27 8.95
C ALA A 320 10.39 -21.49 9.15
N ARG A 321 11.54 -22.15 9.08
CA ARG A 321 12.86 -21.50 9.23
C ARG A 321 13.22 -20.60 8.06
N VAL A 322 12.98 -21.02 6.82
CA VAL A 322 13.23 -20.21 5.62
C VAL A 322 12.35 -18.96 5.64
N ARG A 323 11.06 -19.10 5.99
CA ARG A 323 10.15 -17.96 6.15
C ARG A 323 10.61 -17.01 7.26
N ASP A 324 11.04 -17.52 8.40
CA ASP A 324 11.58 -16.70 9.49
C ASP A 324 12.86 -15.96 9.08
N ALA A 325 13.78 -16.62 8.38
CA ALA A 325 14.99 -15.99 7.84
C ALA A 325 14.65 -14.85 6.86
N MET A 326 13.71 -15.07 5.93
CA MET A 326 13.24 -14.05 5.01
C MET A 326 12.56 -12.86 5.69
N MET A 327 11.91 -13.07 6.85
CA MET A 327 11.33 -11.98 7.64
C MET A 327 12.39 -11.17 8.38
N ARG A 328 13.52 -11.78 8.76
CA ARG A 328 14.60 -11.13 9.53
C ARG A 328 15.65 -10.46 8.66
N GLU A 329 15.82 -10.93 7.42
CA GLU A 329 16.82 -10.44 6.47
C GLU A 329 16.14 -9.76 5.27
N PRO A 330 16.02 -8.43 5.25
CA PRO A 330 15.40 -7.69 4.14
C PRO A 330 16.03 -7.99 2.78
N ASP A 331 17.35 -8.24 2.75
CA ASP A 331 18.07 -8.59 1.52
C ASP A 331 17.56 -9.90 0.89
N LEU A 332 17.01 -10.86 1.65
CA LEU A 332 16.44 -12.08 1.08
C LEU A 332 15.13 -11.84 0.31
N GLN A 333 14.48 -10.70 0.56
CA GLN A 333 13.27 -10.25 -0.15
C GLN A 333 13.61 -9.39 -1.37
N LEU A 334 14.87 -8.96 -1.50
CA LEU A 334 15.34 -8.22 -2.67
C LEU A 334 15.17 -9.07 -3.93
N GLY A 335 14.38 -8.56 -4.87
CA GLY A 335 14.19 -9.14 -6.18
C GLY A 335 13.46 -8.19 -7.10
N ILE A 336 13.66 -8.37 -8.40
CA ILE A 336 13.04 -7.54 -9.44
C ILE A 336 11.52 -7.73 -9.40
N GLY A 337 10.78 -6.63 -9.26
CA GLY A 337 9.32 -6.61 -9.16
C GLY A 337 8.77 -6.96 -7.77
N LEU A 338 9.62 -7.26 -6.79
CA LEU A 338 9.22 -7.46 -5.41
C LEU A 338 9.40 -6.16 -4.64
N ASP A 339 8.32 -5.39 -4.49
CA ASP A 339 8.25 -4.24 -3.60
C ASP A 339 7.16 -4.42 -2.54
N ASP A 340 7.14 -3.51 -1.57
CA ASP A 340 6.19 -3.53 -0.46
C ASP A 340 4.73 -3.59 -0.93
N ALA A 341 4.41 -2.96 -2.07
CA ALA A 341 3.06 -2.96 -2.61
C ALA A 341 2.64 -4.34 -3.14
N LEU A 342 3.50 -5.01 -3.91
CA LEU A 342 3.24 -6.37 -4.38
C LEU A 342 3.23 -7.38 -3.24
N LEU A 343 4.17 -7.26 -2.29
CA LEU A 343 4.21 -8.13 -1.12
C LEU A 343 2.96 -7.96 -0.26
N ALA A 344 2.50 -6.73 -0.01
CA ALA A 344 1.24 -6.48 0.69
C ALA A 344 0.03 -7.04 -0.07
N TYR A 345 0.00 -6.92 -1.40
CA TYR A 345 -1.05 -7.49 -2.23
C TYR A 345 -1.09 -9.01 -2.21
N LEU A 346 0.08 -9.66 -2.35
CA LEU A 346 0.24 -11.10 -2.20
C LEU A 346 -0.25 -11.58 -0.84
N ASN A 347 0.11 -10.87 0.23
CA ASN A 347 -0.24 -11.23 1.59
C ASN A 347 -1.76 -11.10 1.82
N ARG A 348 -2.40 -10.04 1.31
CA ARG A 348 -3.88 -9.92 1.27
C ARG A 348 -4.52 -11.08 0.50
N ALA A 349 -3.97 -11.42 -0.68
CA ALA A 349 -4.52 -12.52 -1.47
C ALA A 349 -4.38 -13.87 -0.74
N HIS A 350 -3.26 -14.11 -0.07
CA HIS A 350 -3.06 -15.29 0.77
C HIS A 350 -4.11 -15.38 1.90
N ILE A 351 -4.51 -14.24 2.48
CA ILE A 351 -5.54 -14.18 3.52
C ILE A 351 -6.94 -14.50 2.96
N VAL A 352 -7.25 -14.12 1.71
CA VAL A 352 -8.63 -14.16 1.18
C VAL A 352 -9.03 -15.47 0.51
N GLY A 353 -8.16 -16.14 -0.28
CA GLY A 353 -8.55 -17.39 -0.96
C GLY A 353 -7.96 -18.66 -0.37
N HIS A 354 -7.34 -18.55 0.79
CA HIS A 354 -7.68 -19.54 1.79
C HIS A 354 -9.12 -19.29 2.24
N ASP A 355 -10.02 -20.20 1.90
CA ASP A 355 -11.28 -20.44 2.62
C ASP A 355 -10.95 -20.98 4.02
N THR A 356 -10.04 -20.29 4.69
CA THR A 356 -9.69 -20.49 6.06
C THR A 356 -10.86 -19.95 6.87
N THR A 357 -11.75 -20.88 7.20
CA THR A 357 -11.86 -21.16 8.64
C THR A 357 -10.42 -21.14 9.18
N PRO A 358 -9.99 -20.16 10.00
CA PRO A 358 -8.59 -19.99 10.33
C PRO A 358 -7.98 -21.30 10.79
N MET A 359 -7.16 -21.90 9.94
CA MET A 359 -6.20 -22.94 10.33
C MET A 359 -4.85 -22.29 10.66
N ASN A 360 -4.86 -20.99 10.99
CA ASN A 360 -3.90 -20.39 11.89
C ASN A 360 -4.37 -20.68 13.32
N ALA A 361 -4.01 -21.86 13.83
CA ALA A 361 -4.22 -22.27 15.22
C ALA A 361 -3.23 -21.57 16.18
N GLY A 362 -3.08 -20.25 16.05
CA GLY A 362 -2.19 -19.41 16.84
C GLY A 362 -2.91 -18.16 17.36
N PRO A 363 -2.40 -17.51 18.42
CA PRO A 363 -2.99 -16.29 18.91
C PRO A 363 -2.85 -15.18 17.86
N LYS A 364 -3.84 -14.29 17.80
CA LYS A 364 -3.69 -13.03 17.07
C LYS A 364 -2.41 -12.31 17.55
N PRO A 365 -1.54 -11.82 16.65
CA PRO A 365 -0.28 -11.18 17.03
C PRO A 365 -0.43 -10.06 18.07
N SER A 366 -1.46 -9.23 17.91
CA SER A 366 -1.80 -8.16 18.85
C SER A 366 -2.17 -8.72 20.23
N ALA A 367 -3.00 -9.77 20.30
CA ALA A 367 -3.40 -10.41 21.55
C ALA A 367 -2.20 -11.02 22.30
N LEU A 368 -1.29 -11.68 21.59
CA LEU A 368 -0.07 -12.24 22.18
C LEU A 368 0.86 -11.13 22.70
N MET A 369 1.03 -10.05 21.93
CA MET A 369 1.82 -8.89 22.35
C MET A 369 1.25 -8.28 23.64
N VAL A 370 -0.06 -8.05 23.72
CA VAL A 370 -0.72 -7.50 24.91
C VAL A 370 -0.53 -8.43 26.11
N ALA A 371 -0.75 -9.74 25.93
CA ALA A 371 -0.55 -10.72 27.01
C ALA A 371 0.91 -10.74 27.48
N THR A 372 1.87 -10.62 26.56
CA THR A 372 3.30 -10.57 26.89
C THR A 372 3.65 -9.32 27.70
N GLN A 373 3.05 -8.17 27.40
CA GLN A 373 3.25 -6.96 28.21
C GLN A 373 2.68 -7.12 29.64
N ARG A 374 1.51 -7.76 29.80
CA ARG A 374 0.97 -8.07 31.14
C ARG A 374 1.86 -9.06 31.90
N ALA A 375 2.40 -10.07 31.21
CA ALA A 375 3.34 -11.01 31.82
C ALA A 375 4.66 -10.34 32.22
N ALA A 376 5.20 -9.47 31.37
CA ALA A 376 6.39 -8.68 31.66
C ALA A 376 6.20 -7.83 32.93
N HIS A 377 4.99 -7.29 33.13
CA HIS A 377 4.65 -6.52 34.33
C HIS A 377 4.74 -7.37 35.61
N GLN A 378 4.24 -8.60 35.56
CA GLN A 378 4.33 -9.53 36.69
C GLN A 378 5.78 -9.82 37.10
N VAL A 379 6.71 -9.78 36.14
CA VAL A 379 8.13 -10.09 36.35
C VAL A 379 8.94 -8.85 36.75
N LEU A 380 8.73 -7.71 36.10
CA LEU A 380 9.65 -6.57 36.16
C LEU A 380 9.27 -5.50 37.19
N ASP A 381 7.98 -5.26 37.40
CA ASP A 381 7.52 -4.02 38.02
C ASP A 381 7.06 -4.28 39.45
N ARG A 382 7.45 -3.40 40.38
CA ARG A 382 7.05 -3.49 41.79
C ARG A 382 6.86 -2.07 42.36
N PRO A 383 5.74 -1.77 43.06
CA PRO A 383 4.60 -2.65 43.35
C PRO A 383 3.74 -2.91 42.10
N LEU A 384 3.02 -4.03 41.99
CA LEU A 384 2.19 -4.29 40.82
C LEU A 384 1.07 -3.25 40.67
N VAL A 385 0.82 -2.82 39.43
CA VAL A 385 -0.35 -1.99 39.03
C VAL A 385 -1.54 -2.89 38.73
N LEU A 386 -1.28 -4.00 38.04
CA LEU A 386 -2.23 -5.05 37.74
C LEU A 386 -1.69 -6.36 38.31
N ASP A 387 -2.41 -6.96 39.26
CA ASP A 387 -2.12 -8.31 39.74
C ASP A 387 -2.83 -9.32 38.82
N ASP A 388 -2.06 -9.99 37.96
CA ASP A 388 -2.57 -10.92 36.96
C ASP A 388 -1.90 -12.29 37.17
N PRO A 389 -2.50 -13.16 38.00
CA PRO A 389 -1.84 -14.37 38.51
C PRO A 389 -1.56 -15.41 37.43
N VAL A 390 -2.23 -15.29 36.27
CA VAL A 390 -2.08 -16.20 35.14
C VAL A 390 -1.40 -15.55 33.93
N ALA A 391 -0.98 -14.27 34.02
CA ALA A 391 -0.40 -13.56 32.87
C ALA A 391 0.79 -14.29 32.24
N LEU A 392 1.67 -14.84 33.07
CA LEU A 392 2.87 -15.51 32.61
C LEU A 392 2.60 -16.94 32.15
N THR A 393 1.72 -17.67 32.84
CA THR A 393 1.38 -19.06 32.52
C THR A 393 0.51 -19.17 31.27
N VAL A 394 -0.40 -18.23 31.05
CA VAL A 394 -1.29 -18.20 29.87
C VAL A 394 -0.53 -17.99 28.56
N LEU A 395 0.71 -17.44 28.61
CA LEU A 395 1.57 -17.36 27.44
C LEU A 395 1.99 -18.74 26.93
N GLY A 396 2.06 -19.75 27.78
CA GLY A 396 2.71 -21.03 27.48
C GLY A 396 4.21 -21.01 27.82
N THR A 397 4.80 -22.20 27.90
CA THR A 397 6.18 -22.38 28.39
C THR A 397 7.22 -21.70 27.51
N ALA A 398 7.10 -21.82 26.19
CA ALA A 398 8.06 -21.26 25.23
C ALA A 398 8.05 -19.72 25.27
N GLU A 399 6.89 -19.10 25.18
CA GLU A 399 6.74 -17.64 25.20
C GLU A 399 7.09 -17.04 26.56
N ALA A 400 6.72 -17.70 27.66
CA ALA A 400 7.13 -17.29 29.01
C ALA A 400 8.65 -17.38 29.19
N GLN A 401 9.30 -18.38 28.61
CA GLN A 401 10.77 -18.49 28.64
C GLN A 401 11.42 -17.40 27.78
N ALA A 402 10.94 -17.18 26.56
CA ALA A 402 11.43 -16.12 25.67
C ALA A 402 11.31 -14.71 26.29
N LEU A 403 10.24 -14.46 27.06
CA LEU A 403 10.10 -13.25 27.86
C LEU A 403 11.24 -13.12 28.89
N ARG A 404 11.50 -14.18 29.67
CA ARG A 404 12.53 -14.19 30.72
C ARG A 404 13.94 -14.06 30.15
N ASP A 405 14.19 -14.67 29.00
CA ASP A 405 15.48 -14.61 28.32
C ASP A 405 15.78 -13.23 27.74
N ASN A 406 14.76 -12.38 27.57
CA ASN A 406 14.89 -11.07 26.94
C ASN A 406 14.24 -9.93 27.74
N LEU A 407 14.44 -9.93 29.06
CA LEU A 407 13.89 -8.90 29.95
C LEU A 407 14.38 -7.49 29.63
N ASP A 408 15.61 -7.33 29.14
CA ASP A 408 16.17 -6.02 28.79
C ASP A 408 15.41 -5.33 27.67
N LYS A 409 14.86 -6.09 26.70
CA LYS A 409 13.95 -5.54 25.69
C LYS A 409 12.77 -4.82 26.34
N PHE A 410 12.22 -5.36 27.41
CA PHE A 410 11.08 -4.79 28.14
C PHE A 410 11.49 -3.64 29.08
N ARG A 411 12.78 -3.37 29.26
CA ARG A 411 13.25 -2.17 29.99
C ARG A 411 13.41 -0.95 29.07
N GLN A 412 13.30 -1.13 27.76
CA GLN A 412 13.46 -0.03 26.80
C GLN A 412 12.26 0.94 26.86
N PRO A 413 12.48 2.26 26.70
CA PRO A 413 11.44 3.28 26.90
C PRO A 413 10.13 3.03 26.15
N MET A 414 10.21 2.61 24.88
CA MET A 414 9.03 2.32 24.06
C MET A 414 8.22 1.14 24.62
N THR A 415 8.89 0.07 25.05
CA THR A 415 8.22 -1.09 25.64
C THR A 415 7.68 -0.82 27.03
N VAL A 416 8.35 0.03 27.81
CA VAL A 416 7.86 0.51 29.11
C VAL A 416 6.55 1.28 28.91
N GLY A 417 6.51 2.24 27.98
CA GLY A 417 5.28 2.98 27.68
C GLY A 417 4.13 2.10 27.20
N MET A 418 4.42 1.11 26.36
CA MET A 418 3.44 0.11 25.92
C MET A 418 2.95 -0.75 27.09
N ARG A 419 3.85 -1.24 27.93
CA ARG A 419 3.51 -2.01 29.13
C ARG A 419 2.64 -1.21 30.08
N SER A 420 3.02 0.03 30.38
CA SER A 420 2.24 0.96 31.21
C SER A 420 0.83 1.15 30.67
N THR A 421 0.68 1.37 29.35
CA THR A 421 -0.65 1.51 28.72
C THR A 421 -1.49 0.25 28.89
N VAL A 422 -0.92 -0.93 28.60
CA VAL A 422 -1.62 -2.21 28.67
C VAL A 422 -2.06 -2.55 30.10
N VAL A 423 -1.21 -2.35 31.10
CA VAL A 423 -1.54 -2.70 32.49
C VAL A 423 -2.53 -1.72 33.10
N VAL A 424 -2.39 -0.42 32.80
CA VAL A 424 -3.31 0.61 33.32
C VAL A 424 -4.70 0.47 32.70
N ARG A 425 -4.83 0.23 31.39
CA ARG A 425 -6.16 0.02 30.79
C ARG A 425 -6.86 -1.22 31.35
N SER A 426 -6.11 -2.28 31.62
CA SER A 426 -6.64 -3.51 32.25
C SER A 426 -7.05 -3.26 33.70
N ARG A 427 -6.23 -2.49 34.45
CA ARG A 427 -6.54 -2.12 35.83
C ARG A 427 -7.78 -1.23 35.93
N LEU A 428 -7.91 -0.27 35.01
CA LEU A 428 -9.10 0.58 34.92
C LEU A 428 -10.36 -0.27 34.67
N ALA A 429 -10.29 -1.27 33.80
CA ALA A 429 -11.41 -2.18 33.57
C ALA A 429 -11.79 -2.96 34.85
N ASP A 430 -10.81 -3.45 35.61
CA ASP A 430 -11.05 -4.14 36.89
C ASP A 430 -11.69 -3.22 37.95
N ASP A 431 -11.30 -1.95 37.99
CA ASP A 431 -11.89 -0.96 38.89
C ASP A 431 -13.32 -0.61 38.47
N VAL A 432 -13.56 -0.36 37.18
CA VAL A 432 -14.91 -0.09 36.65
C VAL A 432 -15.83 -1.29 36.85
N TRP A 433 -15.32 -2.51 36.73
CA TRP A 433 -16.07 -3.73 37.03
C TRP A 433 -16.43 -3.85 38.52
N ALA A 434 -15.48 -3.57 39.40
CA ALA A 434 -15.74 -3.56 40.85
C ALA A 434 -16.83 -2.54 41.20
N ASP A 435 -16.73 -1.31 40.69
CA ASP A 435 -17.72 -0.26 40.92
C ASP A 435 -19.10 -0.64 40.36
N ALA A 436 -19.16 -1.33 39.21
CA ALA A 436 -20.40 -1.80 38.62
C ALA A 436 -21.06 -2.91 39.47
N ILE A 437 -20.28 -3.83 40.03
CA ILE A 437 -20.77 -4.85 40.96
C ILE A 437 -21.43 -4.22 42.19
N GLU A 438 -20.80 -3.19 42.77
CA GLU A 438 -21.34 -2.46 43.93
C GLU A 438 -22.68 -1.79 43.60
N ARG A 439 -22.88 -1.36 42.35
CA ARG A 439 -24.17 -0.83 41.84
C ARG A 439 -25.19 -1.90 41.45
N GLY A 440 -24.87 -3.18 41.61
CA GLY A 440 -25.79 -4.29 41.35
C GLY A 440 -25.64 -4.96 39.98
N THR A 441 -24.70 -4.53 39.13
CA THR A 441 -24.41 -5.20 37.85
C THR A 441 -23.89 -6.63 38.10
N ARG A 442 -24.37 -7.59 37.32
CA ARG A 442 -24.01 -9.03 37.44
C ARG A 442 -23.56 -9.66 36.12
N GLN A 443 -23.38 -8.87 35.08
CA GLN A 443 -22.95 -9.32 33.77
C GLN A 443 -21.76 -8.48 33.31
N TYR A 444 -20.65 -9.13 33.01
CA TYR A 444 -19.46 -8.50 32.43
C TYR A 444 -19.15 -9.12 31.09
N VAL A 445 -19.10 -8.33 30.03
CA VAL A 445 -18.86 -8.80 28.66
C VAL A 445 -17.51 -8.25 28.21
N VAL A 446 -16.59 -9.14 27.84
CA VAL A 446 -15.29 -8.77 27.26
C VAL A 446 -15.36 -8.99 25.75
N LEU A 447 -15.37 -7.91 24.99
CA LEU A 447 -15.45 -7.92 23.53
C LEU A 447 -14.04 -8.01 22.93
N GLY A 448 -13.81 -9.00 22.07
CA GLY A 448 -12.48 -9.34 21.52
C GLY A 448 -11.55 -9.84 22.62
N ALA A 449 -12.02 -10.84 23.37
CA ALA A 449 -11.38 -11.28 24.60
C ALA A 449 -9.94 -11.75 24.42
N GLY A 450 -9.55 -12.32 23.28
CA GLY A 450 -8.19 -12.78 22.98
C GLY A 450 -7.58 -13.56 24.15
N LEU A 451 -6.48 -13.05 24.69
CA LEU A 451 -5.80 -13.59 25.87
C LEU A 451 -6.14 -12.83 27.16
N ASP A 452 -7.27 -12.14 27.25
CA ASP A 452 -7.73 -11.45 28.45
C ASP A 452 -7.86 -12.42 29.64
N THR A 453 -7.59 -11.93 30.84
CA THR A 453 -7.54 -12.74 32.07
C THR A 453 -8.46 -12.19 33.16
N SER A 454 -9.39 -11.29 32.84
CA SER A 454 -10.22 -10.59 33.84
C SER A 454 -11.03 -11.55 34.72
N ALA A 455 -11.58 -12.61 34.14
CA ALA A 455 -12.28 -13.67 34.88
C ALA A 455 -11.36 -14.42 35.87
N TYR A 456 -10.07 -14.50 35.57
CA TYR A 456 -9.07 -15.20 36.39
C TYR A 456 -8.46 -14.30 37.46
N ARG A 457 -8.47 -12.97 37.26
CA ARG A 457 -8.05 -11.98 38.27
C ARG A 457 -9.09 -11.81 39.38
N ARG A 458 -10.36 -12.11 39.12
CA ARG A 458 -11.45 -12.06 40.10
C ARG A 458 -12.40 -13.28 39.96
N PRO A 459 -11.93 -14.50 40.26
CA PRO A 459 -12.73 -15.72 40.07
C PRO A 459 -13.99 -15.74 40.94
N ASP A 460 -13.95 -15.08 42.11
CA ASP A 460 -15.05 -15.02 43.08
C ASP A 460 -15.98 -13.80 42.89
N ALA A 461 -15.81 -13.02 41.82
CA ALA A 461 -16.69 -11.89 41.56
C ALA A 461 -18.14 -12.35 41.34
N PRO A 462 -19.13 -11.68 41.95
CA PRO A 462 -20.54 -12.06 41.77
C PRO A 462 -20.99 -11.75 40.34
N GLY A 463 -21.63 -12.72 39.69
CA GLY A 463 -22.18 -12.58 38.34
C GLY A 463 -21.54 -13.53 37.33
N ARG A 464 -21.75 -13.22 36.05
CA ARG A 464 -21.17 -13.97 34.92
C ARG A 464 -20.26 -13.07 34.09
N VAL A 465 -19.16 -13.65 33.62
CA VAL A 465 -18.24 -13.05 32.66
C VAL A 465 -18.46 -13.74 31.32
N PHE A 466 -18.74 -12.98 30.28
CA PHE A 466 -18.90 -13.44 28.91
C PHE A 466 -17.69 -12.99 28.09
N GLU A 467 -16.91 -13.93 27.59
CA GLU A 467 -15.82 -13.62 26.68
C GLU A 467 -16.27 -13.82 25.24
N VAL A 468 -16.34 -12.74 24.48
CA VAL A 468 -16.74 -12.73 23.08
C VAL A 468 -15.51 -12.64 22.20
N ASP A 469 -15.31 -13.62 21.32
CA ASP A 469 -14.24 -13.60 20.32
C ASP A 469 -14.57 -14.55 19.16
N LEU A 470 -13.78 -14.49 18.09
CA LEU A 470 -13.84 -15.40 16.97
C LEU A 470 -13.75 -16.86 17.45
N PRO A 471 -14.51 -17.79 16.85
CA PRO A 471 -14.50 -19.20 17.22
C PRO A 471 -13.09 -19.81 17.26
N ALA A 472 -12.23 -19.48 16.28
CA ALA A 472 -10.86 -19.97 16.21
C ALA A 472 -9.98 -19.44 17.36
N THR A 473 -10.03 -18.13 17.66
CA THR A 473 -9.29 -17.52 18.77
C THR A 473 -9.69 -18.16 20.10
N GLN A 474 -11.00 -18.37 20.30
CA GLN A 474 -11.53 -18.91 21.54
C GLN A 474 -11.20 -20.39 21.72
N ALA A 475 -11.26 -21.19 20.65
CA ALA A 475 -10.80 -22.58 20.67
C ALA A 475 -9.30 -22.67 21.01
N TRP A 476 -8.49 -21.78 20.42
CA TRP A 476 -7.07 -21.70 20.71
C TRP A 476 -6.78 -21.33 22.17
N LYS A 477 -7.44 -20.29 22.71
CA LYS A 477 -7.30 -19.90 24.12
C LYS A 477 -7.65 -21.06 25.05
N GLN A 478 -8.76 -21.76 24.81
CA GLN A 478 -9.17 -22.91 25.61
C GLN A 478 -8.17 -24.06 25.55
N ALA A 479 -7.54 -24.32 24.40
CA ALA A 479 -6.44 -25.28 24.30
C ALA A 479 -5.24 -24.83 25.15
N ARG A 480 -4.81 -23.56 25.01
CA ARG A 480 -3.70 -22.98 25.76
C ARG A 480 -3.92 -23.02 27.28
N LEU A 481 -5.14 -22.72 27.75
CA LEU A 481 -5.50 -22.81 29.16
C LEU A 481 -5.41 -24.25 29.69
N ARG A 482 -5.89 -25.24 28.93
CA ARG A 482 -5.77 -26.66 29.28
C ARG A 482 -4.31 -27.10 29.34
N GLU A 483 -3.51 -26.75 28.33
CA GLU A 483 -2.07 -27.05 28.28
C GLU A 483 -1.30 -26.43 29.45
N ALA A 484 -1.65 -25.20 29.84
CA ALA A 484 -1.04 -24.49 30.96
C ALA A 484 -1.58 -24.93 32.34
N GLY A 485 -2.56 -25.84 32.39
CA GLY A 485 -3.18 -26.28 33.64
C GLY A 485 -3.98 -25.19 34.36
N ILE A 486 -4.48 -24.18 33.63
CA ILE A 486 -5.25 -23.07 34.20
C ILE A 486 -6.73 -23.47 34.24
N ALA A 487 -7.30 -23.58 35.44
CA ALA A 487 -8.71 -23.88 35.62
C ALA A 487 -9.58 -22.71 35.15
N VAL A 488 -10.64 -23.04 34.38
CA VAL A 488 -11.64 -22.05 33.93
C VAL A 488 -12.58 -21.73 35.09
N PRO A 489 -12.72 -20.46 35.50
CA PRO A 489 -13.65 -20.06 36.56
C PRO A 489 -15.10 -20.43 36.20
N PRO A 490 -15.93 -20.92 37.15
CA PRO A 490 -17.34 -21.23 36.88
C PRO A 490 -18.18 -20.02 36.43
N SER A 491 -17.72 -18.81 36.73
CA SER A 491 -18.33 -17.55 36.33
C SER A 491 -18.06 -17.19 34.86
N LEU A 492 -17.10 -17.85 34.19
CA LEU A 492 -16.69 -17.55 32.81
C LEU A 492 -17.47 -18.39 31.79
N GLN A 493 -18.12 -17.71 30.85
CA GLN A 493 -18.79 -18.27 29.70
C GLN A 493 -18.08 -17.81 28.41
N PHE A 494 -17.63 -18.76 27.61
CA PHE A 494 -17.08 -18.51 26.28
C PHE A 494 -18.21 -18.32 25.26
N VAL A 495 -18.18 -17.23 24.50
CA VAL A 495 -19.18 -16.86 23.49
C VAL A 495 -18.51 -16.73 22.12
N PRO A 496 -18.48 -17.80 21.29
CA PRO A 496 -17.80 -17.77 20.00
C PRO A 496 -18.66 -17.01 18.98
N VAL A 497 -18.25 -15.78 18.64
CA VAL A 497 -18.97 -14.89 17.72
C VAL A 497 -17.99 -14.27 16.75
N ASP A 498 -18.36 -14.31 15.47
CA ASP A 498 -17.73 -13.51 14.44
C ASP A 498 -18.56 -12.24 14.22
N PHE A 499 -17.99 -11.09 14.58
CA PHE A 499 -18.63 -9.77 14.45
C PHE A 499 -19.11 -9.48 13.01
N GLU A 500 -18.54 -10.15 11.99
CA GLU A 500 -18.90 -9.94 10.59
C GLU A 500 -19.98 -10.92 10.07
N ARG A 501 -20.25 -12.03 10.77
CA ARG A 501 -21.11 -13.13 10.25
C ARG A 501 -22.31 -13.47 11.13
N VAL A 502 -22.22 -13.28 12.45
CA VAL A 502 -23.31 -13.54 13.41
C VAL A 502 -23.41 -12.33 14.34
N GLY A 503 -24.61 -11.76 14.48
CA GLY A 503 -24.80 -10.58 15.31
C GLY A 503 -24.47 -10.85 16.80
N LEU A 504 -23.70 -9.95 17.41
CA LEU A 504 -23.30 -9.99 18.83
C LEU A 504 -24.46 -10.32 19.78
N ALA A 505 -25.62 -9.72 19.52
CA ALA A 505 -26.85 -9.91 20.31
C ALA A 505 -27.28 -11.38 20.38
N GLU A 506 -27.27 -12.08 19.24
CA GLU A 506 -27.70 -13.47 19.16
C GLU A 506 -26.72 -14.40 19.88
N GLY A 507 -25.41 -14.17 19.70
CA GLY A 507 -24.36 -14.95 20.37
C GLY A 507 -24.44 -14.82 21.89
N LEU A 508 -24.60 -13.59 22.40
CA LEU A 508 -24.76 -13.34 23.82
C LEU A 508 -26.05 -13.95 24.39
N ALA A 509 -27.18 -13.80 23.70
CA ALA A 509 -28.45 -14.37 24.15
C ALA A 509 -28.36 -15.91 24.28
N ARG A 510 -27.73 -16.59 23.31
CA ARG A 510 -27.50 -18.05 23.37
C ARG A 510 -26.60 -18.47 24.55
N ALA A 511 -25.67 -17.61 24.95
CA ALA A 511 -24.82 -17.84 26.11
C ALA A 511 -25.51 -17.53 27.46
N GLY A 512 -26.75 -17.03 27.44
CA GLY A 512 -27.52 -16.69 28.63
C GLY A 512 -27.27 -15.28 29.16
N PHE A 513 -26.81 -14.37 28.31
CA PHE A 513 -26.82 -12.93 28.59
C PHE A 513 -28.25 -12.40 28.60
N ASP A 514 -28.58 -11.58 29.59
CA ASP A 514 -29.87 -10.92 29.76
C ASP A 514 -29.75 -9.43 29.42
N ALA A 515 -30.28 -9.02 28.26
CA ALA A 515 -30.24 -7.64 27.82
C ALA A 515 -31.13 -6.69 28.65
N ASP A 516 -32.10 -7.25 29.40
CA ASP A 516 -33.00 -6.51 30.28
C ASP A 516 -32.41 -6.29 31.69
N ALA A 517 -31.20 -6.80 31.96
CA ALA A 517 -30.43 -6.56 33.17
C ALA A 517 -29.17 -5.73 32.89
N PRO A 518 -28.73 -4.84 33.82
CA PRO A 518 -27.53 -4.04 33.63
C PRO A 518 -26.28 -4.89 33.36
N ALA A 519 -25.47 -4.45 32.41
CA ALA A 519 -24.22 -5.12 32.03
C ALA A 519 -23.07 -4.12 31.83
N LEU A 520 -21.85 -4.55 32.17
CA LEU A 520 -20.63 -3.82 31.81
C LEU A 520 -19.99 -4.49 30.60
N PHE A 521 -19.64 -3.71 29.59
CA PHE A 521 -18.88 -4.13 28.42
C PHE A 521 -17.47 -3.56 28.51
N SER A 522 -16.45 -4.40 28.33
CA SER A 522 -15.07 -3.99 28.16
C SER A 522 -14.66 -4.25 26.72
N TRP A 523 -14.21 -3.20 26.04
CA TRP A 523 -13.88 -3.25 24.61
C TRP A 523 -12.52 -2.59 24.35
N LEU A 524 -11.48 -3.30 24.77
CA LEU A 524 -10.10 -2.78 24.82
C LEU A 524 -9.26 -3.38 23.70
N GLY A 525 -8.59 -2.54 22.92
CA GLY A 525 -7.68 -2.98 21.86
C GLY A 525 -8.34 -3.67 20.68
N VAL A 526 -9.61 -3.34 20.37
CA VAL A 526 -10.38 -4.00 19.29
C VAL A 526 -10.89 -3.02 18.23
N THR A 527 -11.42 -1.87 18.64
CA THR A 527 -12.13 -0.94 17.74
C THR A 527 -11.31 -0.55 16.52
N MET A 528 -10.00 -0.32 16.69
CA MET A 528 -9.09 0.05 15.62
C MET A 528 -9.00 -1.01 14.52
N TYR A 529 -9.33 -2.28 14.77
CA TYR A 529 -9.32 -3.36 13.78
C TYR A 529 -10.66 -3.56 13.07
N LEU A 530 -11.69 -2.82 13.47
CA LEU A 530 -13.05 -2.91 12.93
C LEU A 530 -13.38 -1.67 12.09
N ASP A 531 -14.22 -1.89 11.08
CA ASP A 531 -14.80 -0.81 10.30
C ASP A 531 -15.72 0.05 11.19
N GLU A 532 -15.76 1.35 10.94
CA GLU A 532 -16.51 2.30 11.77
C GLU A 532 -18.00 1.90 11.92
N ALA A 533 -18.60 1.37 10.85
CA ALA A 533 -19.98 0.90 10.87
C ALA A 533 -20.20 -0.25 11.88
N ALA A 534 -19.28 -1.20 11.96
CA ALA A 534 -19.33 -2.31 12.92
C ALA A 534 -19.14 -1.81 14.37
N VAL A 535 -18.29 -0.79 14.55
CA VAL A 535 -18.13 -0.13 15.85
C VAL A 535 -19.45 0.50 16.30
N VAL A 536 -20.09 1.28 15.43
CA VAL A 536 -21.35 1.96 15.69
C VAL A 536 -22.50 0.96 15.91
N GLU A 537 -22.54 -0.15 15.18
CA GLU A 537 -23.55 -1.19 15.36
C GLU A 537 -23.47 -1.85 16.73
N THR A 538 -22.27 -2.18 17.19
CA THR A 538 -22.06 -2.73 18.54
C THR A 538 -22.43 -1.72 19.62
N LEU A 539 -22.05 -0.44 19.46
CA LEU A 539 -22.46 0.62 20.39
C LEU A 539 -23.98 0.79 20.43
N ARG A 540 -24.67 0.66 19.29
CA ARG A 540 -26.13 0.70 19.22
C ARG A 540 -26.78 -0.48 19.96
N PHE A 541 -26.21 -1.67 19.82
CA PHE A 541 -26.66 -2.82 20.60
C PHE A 541 -26.52 -2.56 22.11
N ILE A 542 -25.36 -2.09 22.56
CA ILE A 542 -25.11 -1.79 23.97
C ILE A 542 -26.06 -0.70 24.47
N ALA A 543 -26.32 0.34 23.67
CA ALA A 543 -27.27 1.40 24.01
C ALA A 543 -28.73 0.90 24.16
N GLY A 544 -29.06 -0.23 23.53
CA GLY A 544 -30.36 -0.89 23.65
C GLY A 544 -30.51 -1.78 24.89
N CYS A 545 -29.44 -2.03 25.65
CA CYS A 545 -29.49 -2.79 26.89
C CYS A 545 -30.13 -1.99 28.03
N ALA A 546 -30.43 -2.67 29.15
CA ALA A 546 -31.02 -2.05 30.33
C ALA A 546 -30.24 -0.83 30.84
N LYS A 547 -30.99 0.15 31.37
CA LYS A 547 -30.42 1.35 32.01
C LYS A 547 -29.41 0.98 33.08
N GLY A 548 -28.31 1.74 33.13
CA GLY A 548 -27.16 1.43 33.98
C GLY A 548 -26.18 0.44 33.36
N SER A 549 -26.44 -0.07 32.15
CA SER A 549 -25.41 -0.72 31.34
C SER A 549 -24.35 0.28 30.91
N ALA A 550 -23.10 -0.16 30.78
CA ALA A 550 -22.00 0.72 30.42
C ALA A 550 -20.97 0.01 29.54
N VAL A 551 -20.21 0.79 28.77
CA VAL A 551 -19.07 0.30 27.98
C VAL A 551 -17.81 1.10 28.30
N LEU A 552 -16.75 0.40 28.70
CA LEU A 552 -15.39 0.91 28.70
C LEU A 552 -14.74 0.59 27.36
N LEU A 553 -14.61 1.61 26.54
CA LEU A 553 -14.16 1.53 25.16
C LEU A 553 -12.74 2.12 25.02
N GLU A 554 -11.86 1.41 24.33
CA GLU A 554 -10.63 1.98 23.80
C GLU A 554 -10.82 2.35 22.33
N TYR A 555 -10.40 3.55 21.94
CA TYR A 555 -10.37 4.00 20.55
C TYR A 555 -9.04 4.70 20.25
N VAL A 556 -8.69 4.80 18.97
CA VAL A 556 -7.49 5.51 18.51
C VAL A 556 -7.88 6.82 17.86
N VAL A 557 -7.17 7.90 18.20
CA VAL A 557 -7.34 9.21 17.56
C VAL A 557 -6.69 9.22 16.17
N PRO A 558 -7.12 10.09 15.24
CA PRO A 558 -6.48 10.22 13.93
C PRO A 558 -4.98 10.50 14.05
N LEU A 559 -4.17 9.84 13.22
CA LEU A 559 -2.70 9.96 13.32
C LEU A 559 -2.21 11.39 13.08
N SER A 560 -2.98 12.21 12.36
CA SER A 560 -2.73 13.65 12.15
C SER A 560 -2.75 14.46 13.44
N SER A 561 -3.39 13.98 14.50
CA SER A 561 -3.43 14.63 15.81
C SER A 561 -2.22 14.28 16.70
N LEU A 562 -1.34 13.39 16.25
CA LEU A 562 -0.16 12.95 17.00
C LEU A 562 1.06 13.82 16.65
N SER A 563 2.03 13.87 17.57
CA SER A 563 3.32 14.50 17.26
C SER A 563 4.07 13.68 16.20
N PRO A 564 4.95 14.30 15.38
CA PRO A 564 5.61 13.61 14.27
C PRO A 564 6.36 12.34 14.67
N ILE A 565 7.08 12.36 15.79
CA ILE A 565 7.87 11.21 16.27
C ILE A 565 6.94 10.05 16.68
N VAL A 566 5.84 10.36 17.36
CA VAL A 566 4.85 9.36 17.81
C VAL A 566 4.11 8.79 16.61
N ARG A 567 3.75 9.64 15.66
CA ARG A 567 3.10 9.23 14.41
C ARG A 567 3.96 8.20 13.65
N ILE A 568 5.25 8.47 13.45
CA ILE A 568 6.16 7.53 12.78
C ILE A 568 6.20 6.17 13.49
N ALA A 569 6.33 6.18 14.82
CA ALA A 569 6.36 4.93 15.60
C ALA A 569 5.04 4.14 15.49
N VAL A 570 3.90 4.84 15.48
CA VAL A 570 2.57 4.24 15.34
C VAL A 570 2.36 3.71 13.92
N GLU A 571 2.75 4.46 12.88
CA GLU A 571 2.67 4.04 11.47
C GLU A 571 3.51 2.76 11.24
N GLN A 572 4.74 2.70 11.76
CA GLN A 572 5.55 1.48 11.70
C GLN A 572 4.90 0.29 12.42
N MET A 573 4.27 0.52 13.57
CA MET A 573 3.55 -0.52 14.29
C MET A 573 2.32 -1.00 13.51
N MET A 574 1.56 -0.07 12.89
CA MET A 574 0.41 -0.38 12.04
C MET A 574 0.81 -1.23 10.85
N VAL A 575 1.93 -0.92 10.17
CA VAL A 575 2.46 -1.72 9.07
C VAL A 575 2.73 -3.16 9.53
N ARG A 576 3.45 -3.34 10.65
CA ARG A 576 3.77 -4.68 11.19
C ARG A 576 2.54 -5.50 11.55
N PHE A 577 1.47 -4.87 12.05
CA PHE A 577 0.21 -5.57 12.32
C PHE A 577 -0.57 -5.87 11.05
N ALA A 578 -0.62 -4.94 10.10
CA ALA A 578 -1.23 -5.14 8.80
C ALA A 578 -0.59 -6.31 8.03
N GLU A 579 0.75 -6.40 8.03
CA GLU A 579 1.52 -7.52 7.47
C GLU A 579 1.17 -8.88 8.10
N ARG A 580 0.61 -8.88 9.31
CA ARG A 580 0.20 -10.08 10.04
C ARG A 580 -1.31 -10.28 10.08
N GLY A 581 -2.04 -9.58 9.19
CA GLY A 581 -3.49 -9.72 9.04
C GLY A 581 -4.31 -8.95 10.08
N GLU A 582 -3.74 -7.94 10.71
CA GLU A 582 -4.41 -7.06 11.68
C GLU A 582 -4.29 -5.57 11.28
N PRO A 583 -4.79 -5.14 10.10
CA PRO A 583 -4.74 -3.74 9.70
C PRO A 583 -5.66 -2.88 10.59
N TRP A 584 -5.21 -1.66 10.91
CA TRP A 584 -6.08 -0.69 11.56
C TRP A 584 -7.03 -0.05 10.54
N LYS A 585 -8.33 -0.08 10.82
CA LYS A 585 -9.44 0.33 9.95
C LYS A 585 -10.16 1.61 10.40
N SER A 586 -10.25 1.89 11.70
CA SER A 586 -11.03 3.03 12.22
C SER A 586 -10.28 3.90 13.22
N PHE A 587 -10.62 5.19 13.21
CA PHE A 587 -10.06 6.24 14.05
C PHE A 587 -11.19 7.19 14.43
N PHE A 588 -11.16 7.72 15.65
CA PHE A 588 -12.23 8.59 16.16
C PHE A 588 -11.67 9.86 16.79
N GLU A 589 -12.17 11.00 16.33
CA GLU A 589 -11.96 12.26 17.04
C GLU A 589 -12.77 12.27 18.35
N PRO A 590 -12.18 12.68 19.50
CA PRO A 590 -12.84 12.56 20.81
C PRO A 590 -14.21 13.25 20.89
N ALA A 591 -14.33 14.45 20.33
CA ALA A 591 -15.59 15.21 20.35
C ALA A 591 -16.67 14.54 19.48
N GLU A 592 -16.26 13.97 18.34
CA GLU A 592 -17.16 13.29 17.43
C GLU A 592 -17.70 11.98 18.04
N LEU A 593 -16.82 11.18 18.65
CA LEU A 593 -17.24 9.97 19.34
C LEU A 593 -18.19 10.28 20.50
N THR A 594 -17.92 11.33 21.26
CA THR A 594 -18.81 11.80 22.34
C THR A 594 -20.19 12.17 21.80
N GLY A 595 -20.26 12.93 20.71
CA GLY A 595 -21.51 13.27 20.05
C GLY A 595 -22.28 12.04 19.53
N ARG A 596 -21.56 11.06 18.97
CA ARG A 596 -22.14 9.79 18.50
C ARG A 596 -22.69 8.94 19.65
N LEU A 597 -21.97 8.83 20.76
CA LEU A 597 -22.46 8.13 21.96
C LEU A 597 -23.76 8.76 22.48
N ALA A 598 -23.82 10.10 22.59
CA ALA A 598 -25.03 10.79 23.00
C ALA A 598 -26.20 10.54 22.01
N ALA A 599 -25.94 10.56 20.71
CA ALA A 599 -26.94 10.29 19.68
C ALA A 599 -27.48 8.85 19.70
N LEU A 600 -26.66 7.88 20.14
CA LEU A 600 -27.06 6.47 20.28
C LEU A 600 -27.89 6.20 21.54
N GLY A 601 -27.92 7.13 22.50
CA GLY A 601 -28.69 6.99 23.74
C GLY A 601 -27.85 6.79 25.00
N PHE A 602 -26.52 6.92 24.93
CA PHE A 602 -25.70 6.96 26.14
C PHE A 602 -25.91 8.31 26.84
N SER A 603 -26.33 8.26 28.10
CA SER A 603 -26.66 9.44 28.90
C SER A 603 -25.42 10.18 29.39
N HIS A 604 -24.36 9.45 29.76
CA HIS A 604 -23.11 10.01 30.32
C HIS A 604 -21.88 9.33 29.71
N SER A 605 -20.82 10.10 29.44
CA SER A 605 -19.52 9.59 29.01
C SER A 605 -18.37 10.30 29.73
N ASN A 606 -17.40 9.54 30.23
CA ASN A 606 -16.18 10.05 30.84
C ASN A 606 -14.96 9.52 30.08
N THR A 607 -14.11 10.42 29.57
CA THR A 607 -12.88 10.07 28.85
C THR A 607 -11.67 10.33 29.75
N TRP A 608 -10.67 9.46 29.69
CA TRP A 608 -9.39 9.70 30.35
C TRP A 608 -8.28 10.02 29.34
N THR A 609 -7.49 11.03 29.69
CA THR A 609 -6.21 11.33 29.06
C THR A 609 -5.09 10.44 29.63
N PRO A 610 -3.99 10.25 28.88
CA PRO A 610 -2.79 9.59 29.40
C PRO A 610 -2.29 10.19 30.73
N ASP A 611 -2.33 11.52 30.87
CA ASP A 611 -1.85 12.22 32.06
C ASP A 611 -2.71 11.96 33.30
N GLU A 612 -4.03 11.94 33.15
CA GLU A 612 -4.95 11.58 34.25
C GLU A 612 -4.74 10.12 34.69
N LEU A 613 -4.50 9.21 33.74
CA LEU A 613 -4.21 7.81 34.04
C LEU A 613 -2.84 7.64 34.72
N ASN A 614 -1.83 8.40 34.28
CA ASN A 614 -0.53 8.47 34.93
C ASN A 614 -0.67 8.97 36.37
N GLN A 615 -1.41 10.05 36.59
CA GLN A 615 -1.65 10.59 37.93
C GLN A 615 -2.41 9.62 38.82
N ARG A 616 -3.41 8.91 38.27
CA ARG A 616 -4.25 7.98 39.04
C ARG A 616 -3.53 6.69 39.41
N TYR A 617 -2.78 6.09 38.49
CA TYR A 617 -2.25 4.73 38.66
C TYR A 617 -0.73 4.65 38.80
N LEU A 618 0.00 5.65 38.29
CA LEU A 618 1.46 5.60 38.15
C LEU A 618 2.18 6.73 38.92
N ALA A 619 1.46 7.53 39.69
CA ALA A 619 2.06 8.61 40.48
C ALA A 619 3.04 8.06 41.53
N ASN A 620 4.16 8.78 41.72
CA ASN A 620 5.17 8.53 42.75
C ASN A 620 5.88 7.17 42.65
N ARG A 621 5.89 6.55 41.47
CA ARG A 621 6.64 5.30 41.22
C ARG A 621 8.09 5.60 40.83
N SER A 622 9.00 4.71 41.23
CA SER A 622 10.43 4.79 40.93
C SER A 622 10.91 3.81 39.85
N ASP A 623 10.01 2.93 39.36
CA ASP A 623 10.34 1.87 38.40
C ASP A 623 10.20 2.30 36.93
N GLY A 624 9.88 3.57 36.68
CA GLY A 624 9.85 4.17 35.35
C GLY A 624 8.59 3.86 34.54
N LEU A 625 7.59 3.15 35.10
CA LEU A 625 6.30 2.98 34.43
C LEU A 625 5.63 4.34 34.21
N HIS A 626 5.35 4.66 32.94
CA HIS A 626 4.70 5.89 32.53
C HIS A 626 4.01 5.68 31.18
N ILE A 627 2.74 6.04 31.08
CA ILE A 627 2.02 6.08 29.81
C ILE A 627 2.55 7.28 29.03
N GLY A 628 3.35 7.00 27.99
CA GLY A 628 3.83 8.03 27.08
C GLY A 628 2.76 8.50 26.09
N ALA A 629 3.18 9.26 25.09
CA ALA A 629 2.30 9.68 24.01
C ALA A 629 1.78 8.45 23.23
N SER A 630 0.49 8.16 23.41
CA SER A 630 -0.21 7.02 22.81
C SER A 630 -1.39 7.51 21.96
N PRO A 631 -1.69 6.86 20.81
CA PRO A 631 -2.89 7.15 20.04
C PRO A 631 -4.17 6.68 20.75
N GLY A 632 -4.08 5.76 21.71
CA GLY A 632 -5.23 5.22 22.42
C GLY A 632 -5.86 6.22 23.39
N ARG A 633 -7.19 6.23 23.45
CA ARG A 633 -8.02 6.94 24.44
C ARG A 633 -9.03 5.96 25.02
N LEU A 634 -9.34 6.13 26.30
CA LEU A 634 -10.31 5.31 27.01
C LEU A 634 -11.53 6.17 27.36
N VAL A 635 -12.72 5.67 27.06
CA VAL A 635 -13.99 6.29 27.42
C VAL A 635 -14.91 5.29 28.09
N LEU A 636 -15.50 5.66 29.21
CA LEU A 636 -16.60 4.94 29.84
C LEU A 636 -17.91 5.64 29.48
N ALA A 637 -18.82 4.96 28.79
CA ALA A 637 -20.14 5.47 28.43
C ALA A 637 -21.24 4.64 29.11
N THR A 638 -22.27 5.28 29.65
CA THR A 638 -23.38 4.64 30.38
C THR A 638 -24.71 4.93 29.70
N VAL A 639 -25.58 3.92 29.64
CA VAL A 639 -26.96 4.00 29.12
C VAL A 639 -27.88 4.59 30.18
#